data_AF-A0A024SNP4-F1
#
_entry.id   AF-A0A024SNP4-F1
#
_cell.length_a   1.000
_cell.length_b   1.000
_cell.length_c   1.000
_cell.angle_alpha   90.00
_cell.angle_beta   90.00
_cell.angle_gamma   90.00
#
_symmetry.space_group_name_H-M   'P 1'
#
loop_
_entity.id
_entity.type
_entity.pdbx_description
1 polymer ?
#
loop_
_entity_poly.entity_id
_entity_poly.type
_entity_poly.pdbx_seq_one_letter_code
_entity_poly.pdbx_strand_id
1 'polypeptide(L)'
;MSYPWGVKGLDKSRFEAYAKLLRLKNGGQIEEASNFSEMPDEEAETDTLDDADSVNANAFSMFDERKLKRAFLDRLSELVANEKGGHHVSSCLMIEWPDRVDILVARNNGFRKADAILRMLDTLASSLREISRLASSAKLALRAITLSTEVQVDTLTLAGCIPSLLSRLGEIRSLIGVVTPSPTQSNIEKLVQSAHDVYTSYNEHDFEEIAGNPADIRSLRDALGYLGRLQTCFHTLVRSTERLSSFQNLRILPVLDTPTGQSKPTVTVRNNAWSLAQTFSSLGLTLDDKSVASIVSTGKKKGAWTKNKLLQKFDKLRASVSEVHAEMRVILAATKHDCTGATIFRYVGCSKRSCFLCSRAIQNYEGYTTRGCHGKLYNLWTVPQLPSCDEDKGLKLVQALKIVERAMKDSIRNKTYGLNPAPESTLGGSSVATRRQLFSQNAHTMTLVSDYLRSQRQGMRSDSRKLEDFASPREPSLSLASGAKPEANLDPLSPAQTQDQSATTLPRPQQLRGECEVCEEETDRHCEFCSRDWFCSRVCQDRMSFYHLTKCSARSITSADILCQDAIGDQLPKDPEALEHFGFTRCRDGRERSHLLGLYQGLFHLGVGPIQLNDWRERDILVSSIIDKFSKVPAKCRGGYFPWFVRNQHILDNSRPPLELEGKDHPILRAVAAARPYLDPEDRAKEVKDLKPLSKRDCFVMYAMALDGTHPNPSEDGLDLWYSFGFATCRDEYDESRLGSLYSRLIGGNKSFKDYDQSLGFTSRGYPDLPTCSFNEFWVAYEAGTLPELLHQYGMSHSLHDDSGLREFLSVPPNQDALRPSVWRLKHFFALEPNTPLSNFPKIEAAAQEYGFTPQLDARTRLALRQFYGQLFEKVNPLTVHEAKDCGTLLQYAESNLTTIDDGVRHVLRRLV
;
A
#
# COMPACT_ATOMS: atom_id res chain seq x y z
N MET A 1 -13.58 29.79 36.98
CA MET A 1 -12.87 28.73 37.78
C MET A 1 -11.36 28.75 37.52
N SER A 2 -10.49 28.65 38.54
CA SER A 2 -9.02 28.78 38.40
C SER A 2 -8.19 27.47 38.49
N TYR A 3 -8.80 26.35 38.89
CA TYR A 3 -8.11 25.06 38.98
C TYR A 3 -9.01 23.92 38.50
N PRO A 4 -8.56 23.05 37.56
CA PRO A 4 -9.38 21.92 37.11
C PRO A 4 -9.58 20.87 38.22
N TRP A 5 -8.65 20.78 39.17
CA TRP A 5 -8.73 19.82 40.26
C TRP A 5 -9.62 20.33 41.40
N GLY A 6 -10.40 19.43 42.01
CA GLY A 6 -11.39 19.73 43.03
C GLY A 6 -12.77 20.11 42.49
N VAL A 7 -12.92 20.20 41.16
CA VAL A 7 -14.17 20.62 40.49
C VAL A 7 -14.98 19.41 40.04
N LYS A 8 -16.30 19.44 40.30
CA LYS A 8 -17.27 18.40 39.91
C LYS A 8 -16.82 16.98 40.27
N GLY A 9 -16.08 16.79 41.36
CA GLY A 9 -15.61 15.48 41.83
C GLY A 9 -14.36 14.93 41.13
N LEU A 10 -13.63 15.72 40.33
CA LEU A 10 -12.28 15.38 39.86
C LEU A 10 -11.27 15.69 40.98
N ASP A 11 -10.57 14.68 41.49
CA ASP A 11 -9.62 14.83 42.61
C ASP A 11 -8.19 14.56 42.14
N LYS A 12 -7.27 15.50 42.44
CA LYS A 12 -5.87 15.40 42.00
C LYS A 12 -5.15 14.23 42.64
N SER A 13 -5.31 14.07 43.94
CA SER A 13 -4.63 13.02 44.71
C SER A 13 -5.06 11.63 44.27
N ARG A 14 -6.36 11.47 43.98
CA ARG A 14 -6.92 10.25 43.38
C ARG A 14 -6.35 9.97 41.99
N PHE A 15 -6.33 10.97 41.12
CA PHE A 15 -5.79 10.84 39.77
C PHE A 15 -4.32 10.41 39.80
N GLU A 16 -3.50 11.07 40.61
CA GLU A 16 -2.08 10.74 40.80
C GLU A 16 -1.90 9.33 41.38
N ALA A 17 -2.78 8.90 42.29
CA ALA A 17 -2.74 7.57 42.86
C ALA A 17 -3.03 6.47 41.82
N TYR A 18 -4.01 6.67 40.94
CA TYR A 18 -4.25 5.76 39.82
C TYR A 18 -3.06 5.70 38.85
N ALA A 19 -2.47 6.85 38.54
CA ALA A 19 -1.28 6.94 37.70
C ALA A 19 -0.08 6.18 38.30
N LYS A 20 0.16 6.30 39.63
CA LYS A 20 1.20 5.52 40.33
C LYS A 20 0.93 4.02 40.30
N LEU A 21 -0.30 3.61 40.55
CA LEU A 21 -0.68 2.20 40.54
C LEU A 21 -0.48 1.60 39.14
N LEU A 22 -0.89 2.32 38.11
CA LEU A 22 -0.66 1.94 36.71
C LEU A 22 0.81 1.94 36.31
N ARG A 23 1.65 2.85 36.84
CA ARG A 23 3.11 2.80 36.60
C ARG A 23 3.74 1.52 37.15
N LEU A 24 3.24 1.03 38.28
CA LEU A 24 3.70 -0.22 38.88
C LEU A 24 3.16 -1.46 38.13
N LYS A 25 2.00 -1.36 37.49
CA LYS A 25 1.42 -2.37 36.59
C LYS A 25 2.10 -2.30 35.20
N ASN A 26 2.68 -3.39 34.71
CA ASN A 26 3.32 -3.43 33.38
C ASN A 26 4.36 -2.31 33.07
N GLY A 27 4.97 -1.71 34.10
CA GLY A 27 5.89 -0.58 33.92
C GLY A 27 5.24 0.68 33.35
N GLY A 28 3.92 0.84 33.47
CA GLY A 28 3.16 1.96 32.93
C GLY A 28 2.74 1.82 31.47
N GLN A 29 2.94 0.66 30.83
CA GLN A 29 2.38 0.38 29.50
C GLN A 29 0.89 0.03 29.65
N ILE A 30 0.02 0.89 29.14
CA ILE A 30 -1.45 0.78 29.27
C ILE A 30 -2.08 0.14 28.03
N GLU A 31 -1.60 0.52 26.86
CA GLU A 31 -2.07 0.07 25.55
C GLU A 31 -0.88 -0.10 24.60
N GLU A 32 -1.07 -0.75 23.45
CA GLU A 32 -0.04 -0.83 22.42
C GLU A 32 0.22 0.53 21.76
N ALA A 33 1.39 0.69 21.17
CA ALA A 33 1.75 1.94 20.52
C ALA A 33 0.96 2.11 19.20
N SER A 34 0.14 3.13 19.10
CA SER A 34 -0.65 3.46 17.92
C SER A 34 0.00 4.58 17.09
N ASN A 35 -0.25 4.56 15.77
CA ASN A 35 -0.04 5.70 14.90
C ASN A 35 -1.36 6.45 14.71
N PHE A 36 -1.28 7.71 14.32
CA PHE A 36 -2.44 8.41 13.79
C PHE A 36 -2.93 7.69 12.51
N SER A 37 -4.22 7.40 12.46
CA SER A 37 -4.93 6.88 11.30
C SER A 37 -6.26 7.61 11.26
N GLU A 38 -6.54 8.32 10.17
CA GLU A 38 -7.91 8.77 9.87
C GLU A 38 -8.78 7.51 9.69
N MET A 39 -9.95 7.42 10.34
CA MET A 39 -10.88 6.28 10.28
C MET A 39 -12.32 6.83 10.38
N PRO A 40 -13.38 6.12 9.94
CA PRO A 40 -13.57 5.32 8.73
C PRO A 40 -14.92 5.67 8.06
N ASP A 41 -14.97 6.59 7.10
CA ASP A 41 -16.15 6.81 6.22
C ASP A 41 -15.78 7.35 4.83
N GLU A 42 -14.48 7.48 4.53
CA GLU A 42 -13.99 7.77 3.18
C GLU A 42 -12.81 6.82 2.91
N GLU A 43 -12.80 6.28 1.70
CA GLU A 43 -11.96 5.18 1.24
C GLU A 43 -10.46 5.43 1.47
N ALA A 44 -9.73 4.35 1.72
CA ALA A 44 -8.34 4.34 2.16
C ALA A 44 -7.38 5.07 1.19
N GLU A 45 -7.04 6.32 1.50
CA GLU A 45 -5.90 7.02 0.92
C GLU A 45 -4.61 6.64 1.65
N THR A 46 -3.74 5.93 0.95
CA THR A 46 -2.36 5.66 1.35
C THR A 46 -1.53 6.94 1.42
N ASP A 47 -0.81 7.12 2.52
CA ASP A 47 0.10 8.24 2.77
C ASP A 47 1.35 8.16 1.88
N THR A 48 1.30 8.75 0.69
CA THR A 48 2.49 9.19 -0.04
C THR A 48 2.55 10.71 -0.03
N LEU A 49 3.32 11.26 0.91
CA LEU A 49 4.05 12.47 0.56
C LEU A 49 4.96 12.02 -0.62
N ASP A 50 5.10 12.79 -1.70
CA ASP A 50 6.08 12.54 -2.79
C ASP A 50 7.09 13.70 -2.86
N ASP A 51 8.39 13.41 -2.99
CA ASP A 51 9.53 14.34 -3.06
C ASP A 51 10.55 13.64 -3.94
N ALA A 52 10.59 14.05 -5.20
CA ALA A 52 11.77 13.96 -6.03
C ALA A 52 12.06 15.39 -6.49
N ASP A 53 13.22 15.92 -6.09
CA ASP A 53 13.81 17.13 -6.65
C ASP A 53 14.34 16.81 -8.06
N SER A 54 13.44 16.66 -9.04
CA SER A 54 13.79 16.87 -10.44
C SER A 54 13.06 18.11 -10.91
N VAL A 55 13.79 18.95 -11.64
CA VAL A 55 13.27 20.15 -12.29
C VAL A 55 12.32 19.70 -13.40
N ASN A 56 11.11 19.30 -13.03
CA ASN A 56 10.04 18.95 -13.92
C ASN A 56 8.77 19.61 -13.38
N ALA A 57 8.22 20.55 -14.14
CA ALA A 57 7.18 21.48 -13.68
C ALA A 57 5.80 20.84 -13.41
N ASN A 58 5.72 19.51 -13.30
CA ASN A 58 4.46 18.76 -13.18
C ASN A 58 4.54 17.72 -12.06
N ALA A 59 4.17 18.12 -10.85
CA ALA A 59 3.84 17.19 -9.76
C ALA A 59 2.74 17.81 -8.87
N PHE A 60 1.50 17.77 -9.36
CA PHE A 60 0.31 17.92 -8.52
C PHE A 60 -0.28 16.54 -8.21
N SER A 61 0.50 15.73 -7.48
CA SER A 61 -0.09 15.02 -6.35
C SER A 61 -0.97 16.03 -5.62
N MET A 62 -2.24 15.71 -5.37
CA MET A 62 -3.17 16.59 -4.68
C MET A 62 -2.44 17.16 -3.47
N PHE A 63 -2.14 18.46 -3.53
CA PHE A 63 -1.38 19.13 -2.51
C PHE A 63 -2.23 19.13 -1.25
N ASP A 64 -2.02 18.13 -0.40
CA ASP A 64 -2.69 18.08 0.89
C ASP A 64 -2.00 19.04 1.85
N GLU A 65 -2.53 20.25 1.86
CA GLU A 65 -2.13 21.31 2.75
C GLU A 65 -2.14 20.85 4.22
N ARG A 66 -3.11 20.01 4.61
CA ARG A 66 -3.23 19.50 5.99
C ARG A 66 -2.12 18.52 6.30
N LYS A 67 -1.78 17.59 5.40
CA LYS A 67 -0.63 16.67 5.58
C LYS A 67 0.67 17.44 5.66
N LEU A 68 0.88 18.46 4.83
CA LEU A 68 2.10 19.28 4.89
C LEU A 68 2.17 20.10 6.19
N LYS A 69 1.05 20.66 6.68
CA LYS A 69 0.97 21.32 7.99
C LYS A 69 1.28 20.36 9.15
N ARG A 70 0.75 19.13 9.13
CA ARG A 70 1.08 18.08 10.13
C ARG A 70 2.58 17.78 10.12
N ALA A 71 3.14 17.52 8.94
CA ALA A 71 4.56 17.23 8.75
C ALA A 71 5.45 18.40 9.20
N PHE A 72 5.09 19.63 8.87
CA PHE A 72 5.79 20.83 9.34
C PHE A 72 5.85 20.88 10.87
N LEU A 73 4.71 20.69 11.55
CA LEU A 73 4.63 20.77 13.01
C LEU A 73 5.42 19.66 13.70
N ASP A 74 5.42 18.44 13.15
CA ASP A 74 6.22 17.34 13.66
C ASP A 74 7.72 17.58 13.44
N ARG A 75 8.13 18.04 12.25
CA ARG A 75 9.55 18.30 11.94
C ARG A 75 10.12 19.47 12.73
N LEU A 76 9.33 20.52 12.93
CA LEU A 76 9.71 21.62 13.82
C LEU A 76 9.84 21.13 15.27
N SER A 77 8.91 20.30 15.76
CA SER A 77 9.03 19.71 17.09
C SER A 77 10.31 18.88 17.19
N GLU A 78 10.59 18.01 16.23
CA GLU A 78 11.81 17.20 16.20
C GLU A 78 13.10 18.02 16.22
N LEU A 79 13.14 19.15 15.49
CA LEU A 79 14.29 20.07 15.50
C LEU A 79 14.50 20.70 16.89
N VAL A 80 13.42 21.04 17.59
CA VAL A 80 13.44 21.63 18.93
C VAL A 80 13.82 20.60 20.02
N ALA A 81 13.54 19.31 19.78
CA ALA A 81 13.95 18.21 20.65
C ALA A 81 15.40 17.78 20.39
N ASN A 82 16.33 18.69 20.72
CA ASN A 82 17.77 18.57 20.45
C ASN A 82 18.51 17.50 21.29
N GLU A 83 17.88 16.93 22.31
CA GLU A 83 18.51 16.04 23.29
C GLU A 83 17.70 14.75 23.51
N LYS A 84 18.40 13.66 23.83
CA LYS A 84 17.76 12.38 24.18
C LYS A 84 17.13 12.48 25.57
N GLY A 85 15.90 12.01 25.70
CA GLY A 85 15.20 11.88 26.98
C GLY A 85 13.74 12.33 26.92
N GLY A 86 12.97 12.00 27.95
CA GLY A 86 11.57 12.44 28.09
C GLY A 86 11.44 13.94 28.42
N HIS A 87 12.43 14.52 29.11
CA HIS A 87 12.40 15.92 29.53
C HIS A 87 12.63 16.92 28.39
N HIS A 88 13.16 16.46 27.24
CA HIS A 88 13.46 17.30 26.08
C HIS A 88 12.41 17.22 24.98
N VAL A 89 11.33 16.44 25.20
CA VAL A 89 10.20 16.34 24.28
C VAL A 89 9.61 17.72 24.07
N SER A 90 9.30 17.99 22.80
CA SER A 90 8.69 19.23 22.35
C SER A 90 7.43 18.95 21.55
N SER A 91 6.56 19.97 21.52
CA SER A 91 5.33 19.95 20.75
C SER A 91 5.07 21.32 20.14
N CYS A 92 4.38 21.32 19.00
CA CYS A 92 4.01 22.51 18.26
C CYS A 92 2.50 22.53 17.96
N LEU A 93 1.91 23.72 17.89
CA LEU A 93 0.51 23.93 17.49
C LEU A 93 0.42 25.14 16.57
N MET A 94 -0.33 25.02 15.46
CA MET A 94 -0.50 26.08 14.47
C MET A 94 -1.81 26.83 14.69
N ILE A 95 -1.73 28.16 14.66
CA ILE A 95 -2.84 29.11 14.71
C ILE A 95 -2.78 29.95 13.43
N GLU A 96 -3.83 29.86 12.63
CA GLU A 96 -3.92 30.52 11.33
C GLU A 96 -4.81 31.75 11.42
N TRP A 97 -4.20 32.91 11.22
CA TRP A 97 -4.89 34.19 11.13
C TRP A 97 -5.12 34.55 9.66
N PRO A 98 -6.04 35.48 9.35
CA PRO A 98 -6.22 35.98 7.99
C PRO A 98 -4.94 36.56 7.37
N ASP A 99 -4.03 37.10 8.19
CA ASP A 99 -2.85 37.84 7.77
C ASP A 99 -1.50 37.18 8.15
N ARG A 100 -1.51 36.14 9.01
CA ARG A 100 -0.28 35.53 9.56
C ARG A 100 -0.50 34.10 10.06
N VAL A 101 0.60 33.38 10.31
CA VAL A 101 0.60 32.07 10.96
C VAL A 101 1.44 32.15 12.22
N ASP A 102 0.84 31.82 13.36
CA ASP A 102 1.53 31.72 14.65
C ASP A 102 1.70 30.23 15.01
N ILE A 103 2.93 29.81 15.28
CA ILE A 103 3.24 28.44 15.70
C ILE A 103 3.71 28.45 17.13
N LEU A 104 2.86 27.98 18.04
CA LEU A 104 3.20 27.82 19.44
C LEU A 104 4.12 26.62 19.59
N VAL A 105 5.24 26.78 20.29
CA VAL A 105 6.21 25.70 20.55
C VAL A 105 6.39 25.54 22.05
N ALA A 106 6.31 24.34 22.59
CA ALA A 106 6.60 24.06 24.00
C ALA A 106 7.58 22.90 24.17
N ARG A 107 8.23 22.83 25.34
CA ARG A 107 9.09 21.72 25.78
C ARG A 107 8.71 21.26 27.17
N ASN A 108 8.94 19.98 27.48
CA ASN A 108 8.72 19.43 28.83
C ASN A 108 9.58 20.15 29.90
N ASN A 109 10.79 20.59 29.57
CA ASN A 109 11.64 21.36 30.49
C ASN A 109 11.43 22.89 30.38
N GLY A 110 10.52 23.36 29.52
CA GLY A 110 10.30 24.77 29.21
C GLY A 110 11.47 25.43 28.47
N PHE A 111 11.34 26.72 28.19
CA PHE A 111 12.41 27.55 27.63
C PHE A 111 12.98 28.49 28.70
N ARG A 112 14.30 28.59 28.78
CA ARG A 112 15.00 29.60 29.59
C ARG A 112 15.32 30.79 28.70
N LYS A 113 15.27 32.01 29.25
CA LYS A 113 15.53 33.26 28.51
C LYS A 113 16.91 33.31 27.82
N ALA A 114 17.88 32.51 28.26
CA ALA A 114 19.23 32.43 27.70
C ALA A 114 19.44 31.20 26.78
N ASP A 115 18.40 30.43 26.46
CA ASP A 115 18.55 29.23 25.64
C ASP A 115 18.92 29.59 24.20
N ALA A 116 20.02 29.00 23.70
CA ALA A 116 20.46 29.15 22.31
C ALA A 116 19.37 28.75 21.30
N ILE A 117 18.44 27.87 21.71
CA ILE A 117 17.29 27.44 20.92
C ILE A 117 16.33 28.60 20.61
N LEU A 118 16.19 29.58 21.50
CA LEU A 118 15.34 30.74 21.24
C LEU A 118 15.88 31.57 20.06
N ARG A 119 17.21 31.75 20.00
CA ARG A 119 17.88 32.40 18.86
C ARG A 119 17.73 31.58 17.58
N MET A 120 17.89 30.26 17.68
CA MET A 120 17.69 29.35 16.54
C MET A 120 16.26 29.45 15.98
N LEU A 121 15.24 29.47 16.84
CA LEU A 121 13.84 29.60 16.42
C LEU A 121 13.56 30.94 15.73
N ASP A 122 14.15 32.03 16.23
CA ASP A 122 14.01 33.35 15.63
C ASP A 122 14.74 33.45 14.28
N THR A 123 15.96 32.91 14.19
CA THR A 123 16.69 32.78 12.92
C THR A 123 15.90 31.93 11.92
N LEU A 124 15.38 30.77 12.35
CA LEU A 124 14.57 29.88 11.51
C LEU A 124 13.32 30.59 11.00
N ALA A 125 12.55 31.24 11.88
CA ALA A 125 11.36 31.98 11.47
C ALA A 125 11.70 33.12 10.49
N SER A 126 12.85 33.77 10.65
CA SER A 126 13.32 34.82 9.74
C SER A 126 13.70 34.27 8.37
N SER A 127 14.52 33.21 8.32
CA SER A 127 14.90 32.55 7.06
C SER A 127 13.69 31.97 6.32
N LEU A 128 12.75 31.34 7.03
CA LEU A 128 11.53 30.80 6.42
C LEU A 128 10.64 31.89 5.81
N ARG A 129 10.54 33.07 6.45
CA ARG A 129 9.85 34.23 5.88
C ARG A 129 10.56 34.76 4.64
N GLU A 130 11.88 34.86 4.65
CA GLU A 130 12.67 35.29 3.49
C GLU A 130 12.49 34.35 2.31
N ILE A 131 12.59 33.03 2.53
CA ILE A 131 12.36 32.01 1.51
C ILE A 131 10.93 32.13 0.94
N SER A 132 9.92 32.25 1.80
CA SER A 132 8.52 32.40 1.36
C SER A 132 8.31 33.65 0.50
N ARG A 133 8.95 34.78 0.85
CA ARG A 133 8.92 36.03 0.07
C ARG A 133 9.64 35.89 -1.26
N LEU A 134 10.85 35.31 -1.26
CA LEU A 134 11.64 35.08 -2.47
C LEU A 134 10.92 34.12 -3.43
N ALA A 135 10.32 33.05 -2.92
CA ALA A 135 9.52 32.12 -3.71
C ALA A 135 8.28 32.82 -4.32
N SER A 136 7.63 33.72 -3.58
CA SER A 136 6.51 34.52 -4.08
C SER A 136 6.96 35.50 -5.17
N SER A 137 8.09 36.19 -4.97
CA SER A 137 8.68 37.11 -5.95
C SER A 137 9.18 36.38 -7.21
N ALA A 138 9.80 35.21 -7.07
CA ALA A 138 10.23 34.37 -8.17
C ALA A 138 9.04 33.85 -8.98
N LYS A 139 7.95 33.42 -8.32
CA LYS A 139 6.69 33.05 -8.98
C LYS A 139 6.08 34.22 -9.75
N LEU A 140 6.16 35.45 -9.23
CA LEU A 140 5.70 36.67 -9.91
C LEU A 140 6.60 37.05 -11.09
N ALA A 141 7.92 36.93 -10.94
CA ALA A 141 8.89 37.18 -12.00
C ALA A 141 8.80 36.15 -13.14
N LEU A 142 8.66 34.86 -12.82
CA LEU A 142 8.43 33.78 -13.80
C LEU A 142 7.10 33.95 -14.56
N ARG A 143 6.06 34.49 -13.91
CA ARG A 143 4.80 34.90 -14.58
C ARG A 143 4.95 36.13 -15.47
N ALA A 144 5.91 37.02 -15.18
CA ALA A 144 6.20 38.20 -16.00
C ALA A 144 7.10 37.88 -17.21
N ILE A 145 7.93 36.84 -17.12
CA ILE A 145 8.83 36.36 -18.19
C ILE A 145 8.08 35.50 -19.23
N THR A 146 6.84 35.08 -18.96
CA THR A 146 6.03 34.25 -19.88
C THR A 146 5.57 34.97 -21.17
N LEU A 147 5.98 36.22 -21.39
CA LEU A 147 6.07 36.84 -22.71
C LEU A 147 7.51 37.32 -22.93
N SER A 148 8.42 36.41 -23.27
CA SER A 148 9.45 36.57 -24.31
C SER A 148 10.58 35.55 -24.12
N THR A 149 10.86 34.84 -25.22
CA THR A 149 12.12 34.16 -25.56
C THR A 149 12.51 32.89 -24.80
N GLU A 150 12.59 31.81 -25.59
CA GLU A 150 13.32 30.57 -25.34
C GLU A 150 14.78 30.85 -25.00
N VAL A 151 15.24 30.30 -23.87
CA VAL A 151 16.67 30.03 -23.65
C VAL A 151 16.78 28.65 -23.00
N GLN A 152 17.39 27.73 -23.74
CA GLN A 152 17.86 26.43 -23.25
C GLN A 152 18.89 26.64 -22.14
N VAL A 153 18.66 26.00 -20.98
CA VAL A 153 19.68 25.81 -19.95
C VAL A 153 19.98 24.31 -19.88
N ASP A 154 21.13 23.94 -20.43
CA ASP A 154 21.69 22.59 -20.33
C ASP A 154 21.95 22.24 -18.86
N THR A 155 21.21 21.25 -18.35
CA THR A 155 21.57 20.56 -17.11
C THR A 155 21.96 19.14 -17.46
N LEU A 156 23.27 18.90 -17.48
CA LEU A 156 23.88 17.58 -17.66
C LEU A 156 23.51 16.68 -16.47
N THR A 157 22.58 15.75 -16.65
CA THR A 157 22.42 14.59 -15.76
C THR A 157 23.09 13.37 -16.38
N LEU A 158 24.21 13.00 -15.77
CA LEU A 158 25.03 11.83 -16.06
C LEU A 158 24.22 10.56 -15.76
N ALA A 159 24.02 9.71 -16.76
CA ALA A 159 23.59 8.34 -16.58
C ALA A 159 24.67 7.55 -15.81
N GLY A 160 24.29 6.79 -14.80
CA GLY A 160 25.22 5.88 -14.11
C GLY A 160 24.55 5.10 -12.99
N CYS A 161 24.73 3.78 -12.99
CA CYS A 161 24.27 2.85 -11.97
C CYS A 161 24.47 3.37 -10.53
N ILE A 162 23.52 3.05 -9.65
CA ILE A 162 23.61 3.31 -8.21
C ILE A 162 24.93 2.71 -7.67
N PRO A 163 25.83 3.51 -7.06
CA PRO A 163 27.08 3.00 -6.48
C PRO A 163 26.83 1.96 -5.38
N SER A 164 27.77 1.06 -5.09
CA SER A 164 27.59 0.09 -4.01
C SER A 164 27.54 0.76 -2.62
N LEU A 165 26.72 0.23 -1.71
CA LEU A 165 26.58 0.76 -0.34
C LEU A 165 27.93 0.81 0.41
N LEU A 166 28.81 -0.18 0.18
CA LEU A 166 30.18 -0.20 0.70
C LEU A 166 31.00 1.03 0.31
N SER A 167 30.88 1.50 -0.94
CA SER A 167 31.60 2.68 -1.42
C SER A 167 31.11 3.94 -0.70
N ARG A 168 29.79 4.12 -0.57
CA ARG A 168 29.19 5.26 0.13
C ARG A 168 29.52 5.29 1.62
N LEU A 169 29.53 4.14 2.29
CA LEU A 169 29.96 4.05 3.69
C LEU A 169 31.43 4.42 3.87
N GLY A 170 32.28 4.12 2.89
CA GLY A 170 33.68 4.57 2.83
C GLY A 170 33.81 6.10 2.76
N GLU A 171 32.99 6.75 1.93
CA GLU A 171 32.94 8.22 1.83
C GLU A 171 32.53 8.87 3.15
N ILE A 172 31.47 8.37 3.78
CA ILE A 172 30.99 8.87 5.08
C ILE A 172 32.07 8.70 6.16
N ARG A 173 32.76 7.56 6.19
CA ARG A 173 33.86 7.31 7.13
C ARG A 173 35.00 8.33 6.97
N SER A 174 35.34 8.68 5.73
CA SER A 174 36.35 9.70 5.43
C SER A 174 35.89 11.08 5.94
N LEU A 175 34.65 11.46 5.66
CA LEU A 175 34.06 12.72 6.11
C LEU A 175 34.02 12.85 7.65
N ILE A 176 33.66 11.78 8.36
CA ILE A 176 33.68 11.75 9.83
C ILE A 176 35.11 12.02 10.35
N GLY A 177 36.13 11.43 9.72
CA GLY A 177 37.54 11.66 10.07
C GLY A 177 37.98 13.12 9.94
N VAL A 178 37.34 13.89 9.06
CA VAL A 178 37.62 15.33 8.85
C VAL A 178 36.76 16.22 9.75
N VAL A 179 35.46 15.93 9.88
CA VAL A 179 34.50 16.74 10.66
C VAL A 179 34.81 16.72 12.16
N THR A 180 35.21 15.57 12.69
CA THR A 180 35.45 15.39 14.13
C THR A 180 36.56 16.30 14.69
N PRO A 181 37.75 16.41 14.05
CA PRO A 181 38.81 17.30 14.52
C PRO A 181 38.60 18.78 14.16
N SER A 182 37.95 19.11 13.04
CA SER A 182 37.75 20.50 12.59
C SER A 182 36.38 20.71 11.90
N PRO A 183 35.31 20.89 12.69
CA PRO A 183 33.96 21.06 12.14
C PRO A 183 33.84 22.41 11.42
N THR A 184 33.71 22.36 10.10
CA THR A 184 33.27 23.50 9.27
C THR A 184 31.81 23.29 8.86
N GLN A 185 31.08 24.39 8.61
CA GLN A 185 29.69 24.32 8.15
C GLN A 185 29.55 23.44 6.89
N SER A 186 30.41 23.66 5.89
CA SER A 186 30.38 22.87 4.64
C SER A 186 30.62 21.37 4.87
N ASN A 187 31.50 21.00 5.80
CA ASN A 187 31.79 19.58 6.03
C ASN A 187 30.65 18.89 6.81
N ILE A 188 29.99 19.63 7.71
CA ILE A 188 28.80 19.14 8.43
C ILE A 188 27.62 18.96 7.46
N GLU A 189 27.39 19.93 6.57
CA GLU A 189 26.34 19.85 5.54
C GLU A 189 26.56 18.64 4.62
N LYS A 190 27.78 18.44 4.11
CA LYS A 190 28.13 17.26 3.30
C LYS A 190 27.90 15.95 4.04
N LEU A 191 28.29 15.88 5.32
CA LEU A 191 28.11 14.68 6.13
C LEU A 191 26.61 14.35 6.35
N VAL A 192 25.79 15.37 6.61
CA VAL A 192 24.34 15.24 6.77
C VAL A 192 23.68 14.81 5.45
N GLN A 193 24.09 15.41 4.33
CA GLN A 193 23.61 15.04 2.99
C GLN A 193 23.98 13.59 2.64
N SER A 194 25.25 13.20 2.80
CA SER A 194 25.66 11.82 2.50
C SER A 194 24.95 10.79 3.38
N ALA A 195 24.70 11.11 4.65
CA ALA A 195 23.91 10.25 5.53
C ALA A 195 22.43 10.19 5.12
N HIS A 196 21.88 11.26 4.56
CA HIS A 196 20.54 11.25 3.98
C HIS A 196 20.49 10.36 2.74
N ASP A 197 21.41 10.55 1.79
CA ASP A 197 21.48 9.82 0.52
C ASP A 197 21.63 8.32 0.74
N VAL A 198 22.51 7.90 1.67
CA VAL A 198 22.68 6.49 2.01
C VAL A 198 21.43 5.91 2.67
N TYR A 199 20.72 6.70 3.48
CA TYR A 199 19.52 6.20 4.12
C TYR A 199 18.31 6.10 3.16
N THR A 200 18.25 6.94 2.12
CA THR A 200 17.17 6.93 1.13
C THR A 200 17.41 5.97 -0.03
N SER A 201 18.67 5.72 -0.39
CA SER A 201 19.01 4.95 -1.60
C SER A 201 19.19 3.46 -1.36
N TYR A 202 19.26 3.00 -0.10
CA TYR A 202 19.53 1.60 0.25
C TYR A 202 18.53 1.08 1.30
N ASN A 203 18.03 -0.14 1.09
CA ASN A 203 17.04 -0.82 1.91
C ASN A 203 17.69 -1.62 3.07
N GLU A 204 16.90 -2.27 3.93
CA GLU A 204 17.46 -3.05 5.07
C GLU A 204 18.31 -4.24 4.65
N HIS A 205 17.92 -4.92 3.56
CA HIS A 205 18.62 -6.08 3.00
C HIS A 205 20.02 -5.71 2.49
N ASP A 206 20.17 -4.55 1.84
CA ASP A 206 21.45 -4.06 1.35
C ASP A 206 22.48 -3.90 2.48
N PHE A 207 22.01 -3.52 3.68
CA PHE A 207 22.85 -3.42 4.87
C PHE A 207 23.21 -4.80 5.45
N GLU A 208 22.30 -5.77 5.37
CA GLU A 208 22.51 -7.14 5.86
C GLU A 208 23.53 -7.94 5.02
N GLU A 209 23.65 -7.64 3.73
CA GLU A 209 24.61 -8.28 2.81
C GLU A 209 26.09 -7.94 3.10
N ILE A 210 26.38 -6.87 3.87
CA ILE A 210 27.73 -6.31 3.97
C ILE A 210 28.62 -6.96 5.07
N ALA A 211 28.07 -7.51 6.16
CA ALA A 211 28.90 -8.14 7.21
C ALA A 211 28.15 -9.02 8.26
N GLY A 212 28.90 -9.90 8.93
CA GLY A 212 28.41 -11.01 9.76
C GLY A 212 27.88 -10.72 11.19
N ASN A 213 27.65 -9.46 11.61
CA ASN A 213 26.96 -9.15 12.88
C ASN A 213 25.76 -8.21 12.69
N PRO A 214 24.51 -8.72 12.74
CA PRO A 214 23.31 -7.94 12.43
C PRO A 214 22.98 -6.84 13.46
N ALA A 215 23.56 -6.86 14.66
CA ALA A 215 23.31 -5.84 15.68
C ALA A 215 24.03 -4.51 15.38
N ASP A 216 25.29 -4.59 14.95
CA ASP A 216 26.12 -3.41 14.65
C ASP A 216 25.64 -2.70 13.39
N ILE A 217 25.19 -3.47 12.40
CA ILE A 217 24.63 -2.99 11.13
C ILE A 217 23.32 -2.19 11.36
N ARG A 218 22.40 -2.73 12.18
CA ARG A 218 21.19 -1.99 12.57
C ARG A 218 21.53 -0.69 13.31
N SER A 219 22.50 -0.72 14.22
CA SER A 219 22.94 0.47 14.93
C SER A 219 23.56 1.52 13.99
N LEU A 220 24.29 1.10 12.96
CA LEU A 220 24.86 2.00 11.96
C LEU A 220 23.77 2.65 11.10
N ARG A 221 22.83 1.85 10.59
CA ARG A 221 21.68 2.34 9.81
C ARG A 221 20.84 3.34 10.62
N ASP A 222 20.59 3.04 11.90
CA ASP A 222 19.89 3.95 12.82
C ASP A 222 20.65 5.28 13.02
N ALA A 223 21.97 5.23 13.14
CA ALA A 223 22.81 6.41 13.30
C ALA A 223 22.83 7.29 12.03
N LEU A 224 22.94 6.69 10.85
CA LEU A 224 22.84 7.39 9.56
C LEU A 224 21.46 8.01 9.36
N GLY A 225 20.40 7.24 9.69
CA GLY A 225 19.03 7.74 9.68
C GLY A 225 18.85 8.95 10.59
N TYR A 226 19.42 8.90 11.80
CA TYR A 226 19.38 10.02 12.75
C TYR A 226 20.06 11.29 12.22
N LEU A 227 21.19 11.13 11.53
CA LEU A 227 21.97 12.24 11.00
C LEU A 227 21.31 12.86 9.76
N GLY A 228 20.94 12.04 8.78
CA GLY A 228 20.25 12.52 7.58
C GLY A 228 18.89 13.17 7.89
N ARG A 229 18.30 12.91 9.06
CA ARG A 229 16.99 13.47 9.47
C ARG A 229 17.00 14.99 9.47
N LEU A 230 18.14 15.60 9.76
CA LEU A 230 18.30 17.06 9.70
C LEU A 230 18.01 17.59 8.29
N GLN A 231 18.48 16.89 7.25
CA GLN A 231 18.18 17.23 5.85
C GLN A 231 16.69 17.11 5.54
N THR A 232 16.05 16.03 5.99
CA THR A 232 14.61 15.81 5.79
C THR A 232 13.76 16.88 6.49
N CYS A 233 14.11 17.24 7.72
CA CYS A 233 13.44 18.33 8.44
C CYS A 233 13.60 19.63 7.66
N PHE A 234 14.82 19.97 7.23
CA PHE A 234 15.08 21.19 6.47
C PHE A 234 14.26 21.25 5.17
N HIS A 235 14.28 20.20 4.35
CA HIS A 235 13.49 20.13 3.11
C HIS A 235 11.99 20.29 3.38
N THR A 236 11.45 19.65 4.42
CA THR A 236 10.02 19.77 4.77
C THR A 236 9.65 21.20 5.15
N LEU A 237 10.50 21.89 5.92
CA LEU A 237 10.26 23.27 6.35
C LEU A 237 10.30 24.23 5.14
N VAL A 238 11.30 24.09 4.27
CA VAL A 238 11.44 24.89 3.03
C VAL A 238 10.24 24.64 2.11
N ARG A 239 9.91 23.38 1.84
CA ARG A 239 8.76 23.02 1.01
C ARG A 239 7.45 23.59 1.55
N SER A 240 7.28 23.61 2.87
CA SER A 240 6.12 24.23 3.52
C SER A 240 6.06 25.73 3.26
N THR A 241 7.19 26.43 3.35
CA THR A 241 7.25 27.88 3.06
C THR A 241 6.99 28.24 1.60
N GLU A 242 7.33 27.35 0.66
CA GLU A 242 7.13 27.55 -0.77
C GLU A 242 5.69 27.29 -1.21
N ARG A 243 5.01 26.37 -0.51
CA ARG A 243 3.67 25.88 -0.90
C ARG A 243 2.53 26.46 -0.05
N LEU A 244 2.79 26.87 1.19
CA LEU A 244 1.80 27.50 2.06
C LEU A 244 1.86 29.02 1.94
N SER A 245 0.85 29.61 1.30
CA SER A 245 0.77 31.06 1.05
C SER A 245 0.71 31.89 2.33
N SER A 246 0.23 31.32 3.43
CA SER A 246 0.08 31.96 4.74
C SER A 246 1.41 32.14 5.50
N PHE A 247 2.52 31.57 5.01
CA PHE A 247 3.81 31.57 5.71
C PHE A 247 4.65 32.85 5.51
N GLN A 248 4.19 33.79 4.68
CA GLN A 248 4.85 35.08 4.45
C GLN A 248 5.03 35.90 5.75
N ASN A 249 4.10 35.71 6.70
CA ASN A 249 4.11 36.33 8.03
C ASN A 249 4.18 35.27 9.14
N LEU A 250 4.95 34.20 8.93
CA LEU A 250 5.17 33.15 9.93
C LEU A 250 5.85 33.69 11.20
N ARG A 251 5.31 33.33 12.37
CA ARG A 251 5.95 33.53 13.69
C ARG A 251 6.04 32.20 14.43
N ILE A 252 7.19 31.93 15.01
CA ILE A 252 7.39 30.78 15.90
C ILE A 252 7.48 31.32 17.32
N LEU A 253 6.48 31.00 18.14
CA LEU A 253 6.26 31.57 19.46
C LEU A 253 6.57 30.52 20.54
N PRO A 254 7.68 30.64 21.27
CA PRO A 254 7.97 29.75 22.39
C PRO A 254 6.97 30.02 23.52
N VAL A 255 6.35 28.96 24.03
CA VAL A 255 5.49 29.00 25.20
C VAL A 255 6.37 29.18 26.42
N LEU A 256 6.53 30.43 26.84
CA LEU A 256 7.20 30.80 28.06
C LEU A 256 6.21 30.63 29.21
N ASP A 257 6.35 29.55 29.96
CA ASP A 257 5.58 29.42 31.20
C ASP A 257 5.97 30.58 32.13
N THR A 258 4.98 31.36 32.58
CA THR A 258 5.15 32.10 33.84
C THR A 258 5.44 31.07 34.93
N PRO A 259 6.47 31.24 35.76
CA PRO A 259 6.92 30.24 36.72
C PRO A 259 5.90 30.07 37.86
N THR A 260 4.77 29.42 37.60
CA THR A 260 3.94 28.82 38.63
C THR A 260 4.52 27.43 38.91
N GLY A 261 5.58 27.39 39.72
CA GLY A 261 6.10 26.11 40.23
C GLY A 261 7.60 26.02 40.58
N GLN A 262 8.37 27.12 40.58
CA GLN A 262 9.58 27.20 41.42
C GLN A 262 9.29 27.87 42.77
N SER A 263 8.03 27.89 43.21
CA SER A 263 7.77 28.11 44.63
C SER A 263 8.37 26.92 45.37
N LYS A 264 9.43 27.16 46.17
CA LYS A 264 9.85 26.26 47.26
C LYS A 264 8.58 25.67 47.88
N PRO A 265 8.51 24.35 48.13
CA PRO A 265 7.30 23.75 48.67
C PRO A 265 6.95 24.47 49.97
N THR A 266 5.93 25.34 49.92
CA THR A 266 5.34 25.90 51.12
C THR A 266 4.88 24.69 51.92
N VAL A 267 5.41 24.56 53.13
CA VAL A 267 5.48 23.35 53.95
C VAL A 267 4.09 22.77 54.33
N THR A 268 2.99 23.32 53.81
CA THR A 268 1.63 23.11 54.34
C THR A 268 0.66 22.33 53.44
N VAL A 269 1.01 21.90 52.22
CA VAL A 269 0.11 21.05 51.37
C VAL A 269 0.56 19.58 51.32
N ARG A 270 1.24 19.09 52.36
CA ARG A 270 1.81 17.73 52.42
C ARG A 270 0.83 16.61 52.84
N ASN A 271 -0.41 16.92 53.23
CA ASN A 271 -1.28 15.96 53.93
C ASN A 271 -2.42 15.32 53.12
N ASN A 272 -2.57 15.59 51.82
CA ASN A 272 -3.73 15.11 51.04
C ASN A 272 -3.42 14.00 50.03
N ALA A 273 -2.22 13.40 50.04
CA ALA A 273 -1.89 12.32 49.12
C ALA A 273 -2.68 11.05 49.46
N TRP A 274 -3.33 10.44 48.46
CA TRP A 274 -4.06 9.19 48.66
C TRP A 274 -3.10 8.05 48.98
N SER A 275 -3.41 7.32 50.05
CA SER A 275 -2.79 6.05 50.39
C SER A 275 -3.19 4.96 49.40
N LEU A 276 -2.38 3.88 49.33
CA LEU A 276 -2.74 2.71 48.54
C LEU A 276 -4.08 2.10 49.00
N ALA A 277 -4.36 2.12 50.30
CA ALA A 277 -5.62 1.64 50.85
C ALA A 277 -6.83 2.45 50.34
N GLN A 278 -6.76 3.78 50.41
CA GLN A 278 -7.80 4.66 49.83
C GLN A 278 -7.97 4.44 48.33
N THR A 279 -6.86 4.21 47.61
CA THR A 279 -6.88 3.93 46.18
C THR A 279 -7.62 2.62 45.88
N PHE A 280 -7.32 1.54 46.60
CA PHE A 280 -7.99 0.24 46.44
C PHE A 280 -9.48 0.33 46.82
N SER A 281 -9.82 0.98 47.93
CA SER A 281 -11.20 1.19 48.34
C SER A 281 -12.01 1.94 47.28
N SER A 282 -11.43 2.97 46.66
CA SER A 282 -12.09 3.72 45.58
C SER A 282 -12.35 2.91 44.31
N LEU A 283 -11.58 1.84 44.11
CA LEU A 283 -11.72 0.92 42.99
C LEU A 283 -12.69 -0.22 43.33
N GLY A 284 -13.21 -0.29 44.56
CA GLY A 284 -14.04 -1.40 45.05
C GLY A 284 -13.24 -2.67 45.28
N LEU A 285 -11.95 -2.56 45.63
CA LEU A 285 -11.03 -3.68 45.79
C LEU A 285 -10.52 -3.77 47.23
N THR A 286 -10.32 -4.98 47.73
CA THR A 286 -9.71 -5.23 49.04
C THR A 286 -8.18 -5.20 48.94
N LEU A 287 -7.51 -4.55 49.89
CA LEU A 287 -6.04 -4.51 49.93
C LEU A 287 -5.49 -5.76 50.64
N ASP A 288 -5.45 -6.86 49.89
CA ASP A 288 -4.89 -8.17 50.26
C ASP A 288 -3.94 -8.71 49.17
N ASP A 289 -3.17 -9.74 49.50
CA ASP A 289 -2.18 -10.31 48.56
C ASP A 289 -2.82 -10.88 47.29
N LYS A 290 -4.05 -11.41 47.38
CA LYS A 290 -4.79 -11.99 46.24
C LYS A 290 -5.16 -10.92 45.22
N SER A 291 -5.71 -9.81 45.69
CA SER A 291 -6.10 -8.66 44.87
C SER A 291 -4.89 -7.96 44.28
N VAL A 292 -3.81 -7.80 45.06
CA VAL A 292 -2.54 -7.26 44.58
C VAL A 292 -1.93 -8.13 43.48
N ALA A 293 -1.94 -9.46 43.68
CA ALA A 293 -1.44 -10.39 42.68
C ALA A 293 -2.27 -10.31 41.38
N SER A 294 -3.60 -10.21 41.48
CA SER A 294 -4.47 -10.08 40.31
C SER A 294 -4.28 -8.79 39.50
N ILE A 295 -3.88 -7.68 40.13
CA ILE A 295 -3.75 -6.37 39.47
C ILE A 295 -2.35 -6.17 38.87
N VAL A 296 -1.29 -6.61 39.58
CA VAL A 296 0.10 -6.24 39.26
C VAL A 296 0.91 -7.42 38.70
N SER A 297 0.50 -8.67 38.93
CA SER A 297 1.21 -9.85 38.42
C SER A 297 0.82 -10.17 36.98
N THR A 298 1.39 -9.42 36.04
CA THR A 298 1.27 -9.67 34.61
C THR A 298 2.68 -9.74 34.01
N GLY A 299 3.33 -10.91 34.08
CA GLY A 299 4.57 -11.20 33.35
C GLY A 299 5.60 -12.12 34.06
N LYS A 300 6.47 -12.76 33.24
CA LYS A 300 7.48 -13.78 33.58
C LYS A 300 8.66 -13.34 34.49
N LYS A 301 8.55 -12.27 35.29
CA LYS A 301 9.66 -11.82 36.17
C LYS A 301 9.57 -12.43 37.58
N LYS A 302 10.70 -12.97 38.06
CA LYS A 302 10.88 -13.66 39.36
C LYS A 302 10.45 -12.78 40.55
N GLY A 303 9.41 -13.24 41.26
CA GLY A 303 9.04 -12.81 42.61
C GLY A 303 7.60 -12.30 42.71
N ALA A 304 6.73 -13.06 43.38
CA ALA A 304 5.33 -12.72 43.61
C ALA A 304 5.15 -11.28 44.17
N TRP A 305 4.11 -10.58 43.70
CA TRP A 305 3.72 -9.30 44.28
C TRP A 305 2.94 -9.55 45.58
N THR A 306 3.39 -8.93 46.67
CA THR A 306 2.68 -8.90 47.96
C THR A 306 2.21 -7.49 48.26
N LYS A 307 1.21 -7.37 49.13
CA LYS A 307 0.70 -6.11 49.69
C LYS A 307 1.82 -5.23 50.21
N ASN A 308 2.73 -5.79 51.00
CA ASN A 308 3.86 -5.04 51.58
C ASN A 308 4.82 -4.53 50.51
N LYS A 309 5.12 -5.35 49.49
CA LYS A 309 5.98 -4.95 48.36
C LYS A 309 5.34 -3.85 47.52
N LEU A 310 4.02 -3.93 47.28
CA LEU A 310 3.28 -2.89 46.56
C LEU A 310 3.21 -1.59 47.35
N LEU A 311 2.89 -1.64 48.65
CA LEU A 311 2.90 -0.48 49.55
C LEU A 311 4.25 0.25 49.50
N GLN A 312 5.35 -0.48 49.74
CA GLN A 312 6.69 0.12 49.72
C GLN A 312 7.02 0.77 48.37
N LYS A 313 6.67 0.13 47.25
CA LYS A 313 6.95 0.70 45.91
C LYS A 313 6.03 1.87 45.58
N PHE A 314 4.78 1.84 45.99
CA PHE A 314 3.83 2.94 45.83
C PHE A 314 4.27 4.17 46.60
N ASP A 315 4.72 3.99 47.85
CA ASP A 315 5.28 5.08 48.67
C ASP A 315 6.62 5.59 48.14
N LYS A 316 7.44 4.75 47.49
CA LYS A 316 8.67 5.20 46.83
C LYS A 316 8.42 6.08 45.60
N LEU A 317 7.25 5.98 44.96
CA LEU A 317 6.83 6.85 43.85
C LEU A 317 6.31 8.23 44.32
N ARG A 318 6.58 8.64 45.56
CA ARG A 318 6.29 9.99 46.07
C ARG A 318 7.01 11.03 45.20
N ALA A 319 6.24 11.94 44.60
CA ALA A 319 6.72 12.94 43.66
C ALA A 319 7.56 14.01 44.37
N SER A 320 8.70 14.41 43.79
CA SER A 320 9.42 15.63 44.17
C SER A 320 8.91 16.84 43.39
N VAL A 321 8.49 16.68 42.13
CA VAL A 321 7.93 17.73 41.26
C VAL A 321 6.97 17.09 40.24
N SER A 322 5.79 17.69 40.03
CA SER A 322 4.87 17.30 38.94
C SER A 322 5.28 17.98 37.62
N GLU A 323 5.10 17.30 36.50
CA GLU A 323 5.55 17.75 35.18
C GLU A 323 4.36 17.98 34.24
N VAL A 324 4.27 19.18 33.69
CA VAL A 324 3.33 19.46 32.59
C VAL A 324 4.04 19.13 31.28
N HIS A 325 3.47 18.21 30.51
CA HIS A 325 4.01 17.80 29.22
C HIS A 325 3.77 18.84 28.13
N ALA A 326 4.63 18.85 27.10
CA ALA A 326 4.67 19.82 26.01
C ALA A 326 3.35 19.88 25.24
N GLU A 327 2.68 18.74 25.01
CA GLU A 327 1.38 18.67 24.34
C GLU A 327 0.32 19.47 25.12
N MET A 328 0.30 19.33 26.45
CA MET A 328 -0.62 20.09 27.30
C MET A 328 -0.24 21.57 27.34
N ARG A 329 1.06 21.91 27.33
CA ARG A 329 1.50 23.31 27.36
C ARG A 329 1.03 24.09 26.13
N VAL A 330 1.18 23.53 24.92
CA VAL A 330 0.76 24.25 23.69
C VAL A 330 -0.75 24.45 23.62
N ILE A 331 -1.55 23.46 24.02
CA ILE A 331 -3.02 23.58 24.04
C ILE A 331 -3.46 24.63 25.06
N LEU A 332 -2.92 24.57 26.29
CA LEU A 332 -3.29 25.53 27.32
C LEU A 332 -2.78 26.94 26.97
N ALA A 333 -1.65 27.06 26.29
CA ALA A 333 -1.20 28.34 25.74
C ALA A 333 -2.18 28.88 24.69
N ALA A 334 -2.64 28.05 23.75
CA ALA A 334 -3.64 28.46 22.76
C ALA A 334 -4.94 28.92 23.42
N THR A 335 -5.37 28.30 24.52
CA THR A 335 -6.56 28.77 25.27
C THR A 335 -6.38 30.13 25.93
N LYS A 336 -5.13 30.53 26.23
CA LYS A 336 -4.78 31.85 26.80
C LYS A 336 -4.62 32.92 25.72
N HIS A 337 -4.22 32.54 24.51
CA HIS A 337 -4.20 33.45 23.38
C HIS A 337 -5.64 33.77 22.99
N ASP A 338 -6.00 35.06 22.95
CA ASP A 338 -7.25 35.49 22.35
C ASP A 338 -7.17 35.20 20.85
N CYS A 339 -7.70 34.04 20.45
CA CYS A 339 -7.70 33.57 19.07
C CYS A 339 -8.98 34.00 18.33
N THR A 340 -9.67 35.05 18.80
CA THR A 340 -10.86 35.58 18.14
C THR A 340 -10.51 36.02 16.72
N GLY A 341 -11.10 35.37 15.73
CA GLY A 341 -10.81 35.59 14.31
C GLY A 341 -9.68 34.72 13.72
N ALA A 342 -9.11 33.78 14.49
CA ALA A 342 -8.13 32.81 14.02
C ALA A 342 -8.70 31.37 13.97
N THR A 343 -8.17 30.56 13.06
CA THR A 343 -8.47 29.13 12.95
C THR A 343 -7.35 28.32 13.60
N ILE A 344 -7.68 27.53 14.62
CA ILE A 344 -6.71 26.61 15.25
C ILE A 344 -6.67 25.32 14.43
N PHE A 345 -5.50 24.99 13.87
CA PHE A 345 -5.30 23.69 13.23
C PHE A 345 -5.22 22.62 14.32
N ARG A 346 -6.25 21.77 14.43
CA ARG A 346 -6.47 20.80 15.54
C ARG A 346 -5.51 19.59 15.51
N TYR A 347 -4.25 19.82 15.19
CA TYR A 347 -3.17 18.85 15.23
C TYR A 347 -2.01 19.38 16.07
N VAL A 348 -1.59 18.60 17.06
CA VAL A 348 -0.41 18.89 17.87
C VAL A 348 0.76 18.10 17.31
N GLY A 349 1.69 18.81 16.65
CA GLY A 349 2.95 18.21 16.21
C GLY A 349 3.79 17.84 17.42
N CYS A 350 4.40 16.66 17.41
CA CYS A 350 5.15 16.15 18.54
C CYS A 350 6.48 15.54 18.10
N SER A 351 7.55 15.82 18.85
CA SER A 351 8.89 15.27 18.56
C SER A 351 8.96 13.74 18.76
N LYS A 352 7.97 13.18 19.46
CA LYS A 352 7.76 11.76 19.73
C LYS A 352 6.25 11.50 19.74
N ARG A 353 5.80 10.25 19.59
CA ARG A 353 4.40 9.89 19.89
C ARG A 353 4.01 10.39 21.28
N SER A 354 2.76 10.79 21.46
CA SER A 354 2.26 11.31 22.72
C SER A 354 2.15 10.20 23.77
N CYS A 355 2.23 10.57 25.05
CA CYS A 355 1.94 9.64 26.12
C CYS A 355 0.43 9.38 26.24
N PHE A 356 0.06 8.28 26.90
CA PHE A 356 -1.35 7.90 27.08
C PHE A 356 -2.18 9.04 27.68
N LEU A 357 -1.65 9.71 28.70
CA LEU A 357 -2.35 10.80 29.38
C LEU A 357 -2.53 12.03 28.47
N CYS A 358 -1.49 12.43 27.73
CA CYS A 358 -1.59 13.53 26.77
C CYS A 358 -2.60 13.20 25.66
N SER A 359 -2.43 12.06 24.98
CA SER A 359 -3.29 11.65 23.86
C SER A 359 -4.77 11.64 24.25
N ARG A 360 -5.12 10.99 25.37
CA ARG A 360 -6.51 10.93 25.83
C ARG A 360 -7.03 12.27 26.32
N ALA A 361 -6.21 13.08 27.01
CA ALA A 361 -6.65 14.38 27.51
C ALA A 361 -6.98 15.35 26.37
N ILE A 362 -6.12 15.45 25.37
CA ILE A 362 -6.27 16.45 24.31
C ILE A 362 -7.37 16.09 23.30
N GLN A 363 -7.53 14.78 23.02
CA GLN A 363 -8.60 14.27 22.17
C GLN A 363 -9.98 14.55 22.79
N ASN A 364 -10.11 14.37 24.10
CA ASN A 364 -11.39 14.59 24.81
C ASN A 364 -11.63 16.06 25.19
N TYR A 365 -10.66 16.95 24.97
CA TYR A 365 -10.82 18.37 25.27
C TYR A 365 -11.57 19.10 24.14
N GLU A 366 -11.00 19.14 22.94
CA GLU A 366 -11.63 19.73 21.75
C GLU A 366 -11.32 18.94 20.46
N GLY A 367 -11.05 17.64 20.59
CA GLY A 367 -10.78 16.77 19.43
C GLY A 367 -9.41 16.98 18.78
N TYR A 368 -8.41 17.45 19.54
CA TYR A 368 -7.04 17.55 19.01
C TYR A 368 -6.47 16.16 18.70
N THR A 369 -5.73 16.08 17.60
CA THR A 369 -5.02 14.87 17.17
C THR A 369 -3.51 15.05 17.28
N THR A 370 -2.76 13.95 17.36
CA THR A 370 -1.29 13.93 17.29
C THR A 370 -0.87 12.81 16.36
N ARG A 371 0.42 12.75 16.01
CA ARG A 371 1.03 11.67 15.19
C ARG A 371 0.84 10.24 15.72
N GLY A 372 0.32 10.06 16.92
CA GLY A 372 0.07 8.75 17.53
C GLY A 372 0.39 8.72 19.03
N CYS A 373 0.13 7.58 19.66
CA CYS A 373 0.32 7.36 21.09
C CYS A 373 1.29 6.20 21.32
N HIS A 374 2.28 6.33 22.19
CA HIS A 374 3.14 5.18 22.55
C HIS A 374 2.55 4.31 23.67
N GLY A 375 1.33 4.61 24.12
CA GLY A 375 0.57 3.81 25.09
C GLY A 375 1.12 3.78 26.53
N LYS A 376 2.16 4.57 26.82
CA LYS A 376 2.81 4.60 28.14
C LYS A 376 2.35 5.79 28.97
N LEU A 377 2.20 5.54 30.27
CA LEU A 377 1.76 6.50 31.27
C LEU A 377 2.93 7.00 32.12
N TYR A 378 2.96 8.31 32.39
CA TYR A 378 3.94 8.97 33.26
C TYR A 378 3.25 9.43 34.55
N ASN A 379 3.70 8.91 35.70
CA ASN A 379 3.06 9.17 36.99
C ASN A 379 3.32 10.59 37.54
N LEU A 380 4.23 11.35 36.95
CA LEU A 380 4.48 12.75 37.32
C LEU A 380 3.65 13.74 36.48
N TRP A 381 2.92 13.25 35.48
CA TRP A 381 2.12 14.07 34.57
C TRP A 381 1.08 14.89 35.32
N THR A 382 0.93 16.16 34.97
CA THR A 382 -0.10 17.04 35.52
C THR A 382 -0.55 18.13 34.54
N VAL A 383 -1.57 18.88 34.95
CA VAL A 383 -2.11 20.04 34.24
C VAL A 383 -1.99 21.28 35.15
N PRO A 384 -1.45 22.41 34.66
CA PRO A 384 -1.23 23.62 35.44
C PRO A 384 -2.54 24.35 35.74
N GLN A 385 -2.47 25.35 36.64
CA GLN A 385 -3.59 26.25 36.92
C GLN A 385 -3.91 27.09 35.68
N LEU A 386 -5.20 27.19 35.36
CA LEU A 386 -5.69 28.08 34.31
C LEU A 386 -6.07 29.43 34.95
N PRO A 387 -5.56 30.56 34.45
CA PRO A 387 -6.09 31.86 34.82
C PRO A 387 -7.58 31.93 34.47
N SER A 388 -8.36 32.60 35.32
CA SER A 388 -9.83 32.56 35.41
C SER A 388 -10.64 33.05 34.19
N CYS A 389 -10.08 33.13 32.98
CA CYS A 389 -10.68 33.88 31.88
C CYS A 389 -11.80 33.17 31.09
N ASP A 390 -12.00 31.84 31.24
CA ASP A 390 -13.02 31.14 30.45
C ASP A 390 -13.56 29.90 31.20
N GLU A 391 -14.73 30.04 31.84
CA GLU A 391 -15.33 28.97 32.64
C GLU A 391 -15.77 27.77 31.79
N ASP A 392 -16.18 27.99 30.53
CA ASP A 392 -16.59 26.93 29.61
C ASP A 392 -15.38 26.06 29.22
N LYS A 393 -14.28 26.69 28.82
CA LYS A 393 -13.02 25.99 28.54
C LYS A 393 -12.49 25.25 29.76
N GLY A 394 -12.61 25.83 30.95
CA GLY A 394 -12.26 25.16 32.21
C GLY A 394 -13.10 23.89 32.44
N LEU A 395 -14.41 23.96 32.20
CA LEU A 395 -15.32 22.83 32.35
C LEU A 395 -15.06 21.71 31.33
N LYS A 396 -14.78 22.05 30.07
CA LYS A 396 -14.37 21.09 29.03
C LYS A 396 -13.11 20.33 29.44
N LEU A 397 -12.13 21.04 30.00
CA LEU A 397 -10.88 20.42 30.47
C LEU A 397 -11.15 19.47 31.65
N VAL A 398 -11.99 19.87 32.61
CA VAL A 398 -12.42 18.99 33.71
C VAL A 398 -13.11 17.73 33.18
N GLN A 399 -13.96 17.86 32.17
CA GLN A 399 -14.65 16.73 31.55
C GLN A 399 -13.66 15.78 30.85
N ALA A 400 -12.72 16.32 30.08
CA ALA A 400 -11.68 15.54 29.43
C ALA A 400 -10.86 14.75 30.46
N LEU A 401 -10.41 15.39 31.54
CA LEU A 401 -9.63 14.74 32.60
C LEU A 401 -10.41 13.65 33.34
N LYS A 402 -11.73 13.80 33.50
CA LYS A 402 -12.58 12.73 34.06
C LYS A 402 -12.67 11.52 33.15
N ILE A 403 -12.67 11.72 31.83
CA ILE A 403 -12.64 10.61 30.87
C ILE A 403 -11.30 9.87 30.98
N VAL A 404 -10.18 10.61 31.08
CA VAL A 404 -8.86 10.02 31.33
C VAL A 404 -8.84 9.27 32.67
N GLU A 405 -9.38 9.83 33.74
CA GLU A 405 -9.47 9.17 35.04
C GLU A 405 -10.27 7.86 34.97
N ARG A 406 -11.40 7.86 34.24
CA ARG A 406 -12.22 6.65 34.02
C ARG A 406 -11.43 5.60 33.25
N ALA A 407 -10.77 5.98 32.16
CA ALA A 407 -9.93 5.07 31.38
C ALA A 407 -8.83 4.44 32.24
N MET A 408 -8.18 5.21 33.11
CA MET A 408 -7.20 4.67 34.06
C MET A 408 -7.83 3.64 35.02
N LYS A 409 -9.02 3.90 35.56
CA LYS A 409 -9.73 2.94 36.43
C LYS A 409 -10.01 1.63 35.70
N ASP A 410 -10.51 1.71 34.48
CA ASP A 410 -10.85 0.55 33.67
C ASP A 410 -9.58 -0.25 33.34
N SER A 411 -8.48 0.42 32.97
CA SER A 411 -7.19 -0.21 32.76
C SER A 411 -6.61 -0.86 34.03
N ILE A 412 -6.89 -0.33 35.23
CA ILE A 412 -6.47 -0.97 36.48
C ILE A 412 -7.25 -2.28 36.70
N ARG A 413 -8.56 -2.26 36.47
CA ARG A 413 -9.47 -3.40 36.70
C ARG A 413 -9.29 -4.53 35.68
N ASN A 414 -9.02 -4.19 34.42
CA ASN A 414 -8.90 -5.19 33.35
C ASN A 414 -7.56 -5.93 33.43
N LYS A 415 -7.58 -7.24 33.11
CA LYS A 415 -6.36 -8.05 33.00
C LYS A 415 -5.68 -7.77 31.65
N THR A 416 -4.53 -7.09 31.69
CA THR A 416 -3.68 -6.87 30.52
C THR A 416 -2.70 -8.03 30.37
N TYR A 417 -2.99 -8.94 29.44
CA TYR A 417 -2.06 -10.01 29.05
C TYR A 417 -1.18 -9.54 27.89
N GLY A 418 0.14 -9.73 27.99
CA GLY A 418 1.02 -9.71 26.81
C GLY A 418 1.48 -8.36 26.25
N LEU A 419 1.26 -7.22 26.91
CA LEU A 419 1.74 -5.93 26.39
C LEU A 419 3.28 -5.86 26.38
N ASN A 420 3.87 -5.78 25.18
CA ASN A 420 5.30 -5.55 25.02
C ASN A 420 5.64 -4.10 25.41
N PRO A 421 6.66 -3.85 26.25
CA PRO A 421 7.09 -2.49 26.57
C PRO A 421 7.52 -1.76 25.29
N ALA A 422 6.84 -0.66 24.96
CA ALA A 422 7.27 0.18 23.85
C ALA A 422 8.58 0.91 24.23
N PRO A 423 9.63 0.90 23.37
CA PRO A 423 10.86 1.63 23.63
C PRO A 423 10.57 3.14 23.73
N GLU A 424 10.95 3.74 24.87
CA GLU A 424 10.69 5.17 25.19
C GLU A 424 11.58 6.14 24.39
N SER A 425 12.71 5.62 23.89
CA SER A 425 13.87 6.42 23.52
C SER A 425 14.63 5.80 22.37
N THR A 426 14.11 6.01 21.18
CA THR A 426 15.00 6.29 20.06
C THR A 426 14.37 7.44 19.31
N LEU A 427 15.03 8.61 19.33
CA LEU A 427 14.68 9.72 18.43
C LEU A 427 14.63 9.27 16.95
N GLY A 428 15.10 8.05 16.64
CA GLY A 428 14.92 7.32 15.38
C GLY A 428 13.61 6.50 15.27
N GLY A 429 13.19 5.69 16.25
CA GLY A 429 12.08 4.73 16.07
C GLY A 429 10.71 5.36 15.77
N SER A 430 10.42 6.53 16.36
CA SER A 430 9.19 7.28 16.06
C SER A 430 9.30 8.10 14.76
N SER A 431 10.53 8.48 14.37
CA SER A 431 10.82 9.41 13.26
C SER A 431 11.04 8.69 11.93
N VAL A 432 11.58 7.46 11.97
CA VAL A 432 11.68 6.53 10.84
C VAL A 432 10.28 6.17 10.34
N ALA A 433 9.30 5.96 11.22
CA ALA A 433 7.90 5.74 10.84
C ALA A 433 7.22 6.94 10.13
N THR A 434 7.75 8.17 10.30
CA THR A 434 7.29 9.38 9.56
C THR A 434 8.19 9.74 8.38
N ARG A 435 9.26 8.99 8.12
CA ARG A 435 10.01 9.01 6.87
C ARG A 435 9.41 7.93 5.98
N ARG A 436 8.40 8.34 5.22
CA ARG A 436 7.58 7.61 4.25
C ARG A 436 7.95 6.15 3.96
N GLN A 437 6.93 5.30 3.96
CA GLN A 437 6.72 4.30 2.91
C GLN A 437 6.54 5.05 1.57
N LEU A 438 7.64 5.50 0.98
CA LEU A 438 7.70 5.80 -0.44
C LEU A 438 7.91 4.48 -1.13
N PHE A 439 6.84 3.80 -1.53
CA PHE A 439 6.75 3.03 -2.77
C PHE A 439 5.26 2.73 -3.04
N SER A 440 4.79 3.28 -4.16
CA SER A 440 3.68 2.87 -5.04
C SER A 440 2.23 2.77 -4.53
N GLN A 441 1.36 3.63 -5.09
CA GLN A 441 0.09 3.13 -5.66
C GLN A 441 0.45 2.47 -7.00
N ASN A 442 0.79 1.19 -6.97
CA ASN A 442 0.91 0.25 -8.09
C ASN A 442 1.53 -1.04 -7.52
N ALA A 443 0.89 -2.19 -7.74
CA ALA A 443 1.18 -3.50 -7.12
C ALA A 443 1.05 -3.57 -5.58
N HIS A 444 1.31 -2.50 -4.83
CA HIS A 444 1.40 -2.51 -3.36
C HIS A 444 0.06 -2.59 -2.63
N THR A 445 -1.06 -2.13 -3.20
CA THR A 445 -2.39 -2.38 -2.60
C THR A 445 -2.77 -3.85 -2.74
N MET A 446 -2.41 -4.49 -3.87
CA MET A 446 -2.50 -5.94 -4.03
C MET A 446 -1.49 -6.66 -3.12
N THR A 447 -0.28 -6.13 -2.93
CA THR A 447 0.69 -6.66 -1.96
C THR A 447 0.21 -6.48 -0.53
N LEU A 448 -0.49 -5.40 -0.17
CA LEU A 448 -1.06 -5.14 1.16
C LEU A 448 -2.29 -6.01 1.42
N VAL A 449 -3.13 -6.26 0.41
CA VAL A 449 -4.18 -7.27 0.47
C VAL A 449 -3.55 -8.66 0.60
N SER A 450 -2.50 -8.97 -0.17
CA SER A 450 -1.76 -10.23 -0.06
C SER A 450 -1.00 -10.35 1.26
N ASP A 451 -0.48 -9.26 1.84
CA ASP A 451 0.26 -9.18 3.12
C ASP A 451 -0.72 -9.26 4.31
N TYR A 452 -1.91 -8.69 4.17
CA TYR A 452 -3.02 -8.84 5.11
C TYR A 452 -3.54 -10.27 5.12
N LEU A 453 -3.73 -10.87 3.93
CA LEU A 453 -4.09 -12.27 3.77
C LEU A 453 -2.97 -13.21 4.25
N ARG A 454 -1.69 -12.85 4.06
CA ARG A 454 -0.51 -13.57 4.57
C ARG A 454 -0.41 -13.49 6.09
N SER A 455 -0.72 -12.33 6.68
CA SER A 455 -0.76 -12.12 8.13
C SER A 455 -1.88 -12.93 8.79
N GLN A 456 -3.05 -13.06 8.15
CA GLN A 456 -4.11 -13.97 8.62
C GLN A 456 -3.67 -15.45 8.55
N ARG A 457 -2.96 -15.87 7.48
CA ARG A 457 -2.43 -17.24 7.32
C ARG A 457 -1.35 -17.58 8.38
N GLN A 458 -0.48 -16.64 8.73
CA GLN A 458 0.55 -16.83 9.76
C GLN A 458 -0.01 -16.91 11.20
N GLY A 459 -1.13 -16.23 11.46
CA GLY A 459 -1.88 -16.35 12.71
C GLY A 459 -2.36 -17.78 12.99
N MET A 460 -2.86 -18.49 11.98
CA MET A 460 -3.42 -19.85 12.16
C MET A 460 -2.37 -20.97 12.30
N ARG A 461 -1.18 -20.85 11.67
CA ARG A 461 -0.06 -21.80 11.90
C ARG A 461 0.40 -21.83 13.36
N SER A 462 0.16 -20.74 14.10
CA SER A 462 0.49 -20.59 15.51
C SER A 462 -0.53 -21.24 16.45
N ASP A 463 -1.76 -21.46 15.97
CA ASP A 463 -2.86 -22.03 16.76
C ASP A 463 -3.09 -23.53 16.49
N SER A 464 -2.81 -24.04 15.28
CA SER A 464 -2.85 -25.50 15.02
C SER A 464 -1.79 -26.29 15.81
N ARG A 465 -0.69 -25.65 16.24
CA ARG A 465 0.32 -26.30 17.11
C ARG A 465 -0.08 -26.36 18.59
N LYS A 466 -1.19 -25.75 19.01
CA LYS A 466 -1.62 -25.72 20.41
C LYS A 466 -2.76 -26.68 20.74
N LEU A 467 -3.30 -27.40 19.75
CA LEU A 467 -4.42 -28.33 19.93
C LEU A 467 -4.00 -29.81 20.08
N GLU A 468 -2.71 -30.13 20.06
CA GLU A 468 -2.22 -31.51 20.28
C GLU A 468 -1.88 -31.85 21.74
N ASP A 469 -1.93 -30.90 22.68
CA ASP A 469 -1.51 -31.11 24.08
C ASP A 469 -2.68 -31.29 25.06
N PHE A 470 -3.69 -32.12 24.74
CA PHE A 470 -4.61 -32.66 25.76
C PHE A 470 -5.14 -34.05 25.36
N ALA A 471 -4.34 -35.09 25.55
CA ALA A 471 -4.86 -36.45 25.74
C ALA A 471 -3.90 -37.35 26.55
N SER A 472 -4.38 -37.82 27.69
CA SER A 472 -3.94 -39.06 28.35
C SER A 472 -5.03 -39.51 29.34
N PRO A 473 -5.15 -40.79 29.75
CA PRO A 473 -4.29 -41.95 29.46
C PRO A 473 -5.01 -43.31 29.14
N ARG A 474 -4.22 -44.26 28.58
CA ARG A 474 -4.22 -45.75 28.74
C ARG A 474 -5.55 -46.55 28.60
N GLU A 475 -5.77 -47.32 27.53
CA GLU A 475 -5.37 -48.74 27.25
C GLU A 475 -6.61 -49.67 27.30
N PRO A 476 -6.63 -50.89 26.71
CA PRO A 476 -5.97 -51.39 25.50
C PRO A 476 -6.88 -52.28 24.58
N SER A 477 -6.44 -52.44 23.33
CA SER A 477 -6.48 -53.66 22.48
C SER A 477 -7.80 -54.44 22.23
N LEU A 478 -8.16 -54.62 20.94
CA LEU A 478 -8.13 -55.91 20.19
C LEU A 478 -8.96 -55.86 18.89
N SER A 479 -8.23 -55.89 17.77
CA SER A 479 -8.38 -56.76 16.59
C SER A 479 -9.75 -57.26 16.05
N LEU A 480 -9.85 -57.07 14.73
CA LEU A 480 -10.26 -58.02 13.68
C LEU A 480 -11.75 -58.29 13.40
N ALA A 481 -12.10 -57.94 12.15
CA ALA A 481 -12.41 -58.89 11.06
C ALA A 481 -13.83 -58.83 10.48
N SER A 482 -13.84 -58.77 9.14
CA SER A 482 -14.76 -59.40 8.19
C SER A 482 -16.23 -58.96 8.28
N GLY A 483 -16.86 -58.43 7.23
CA GLY A 483 -16.90 -58.93 5.87
C GLY A 483 -18.35 -59.25 5.52
N ALA A 484 -18.70 -59.07 4.24
CA ALA A 484 -19.95 -59.46 3.57
C ALA A 484 -21.15 -58.49 3.60
N LYS A 485 -21.36 -57.84 2.44
CA LYS A 485 -22.68 -57.64 1.77
C LYS A 485 -23.27 -59.05 1.42
N PRO A 486 -24.52 -59.25 0.92
CA PRO A 486 -25.43 -58.29 0.26
C PRO A 486 -26.97 -58.49 0.47
N GLU A 487 -27.72 -57.54 -0.10
CA GLU A 487 -29.01 -57.68 -0.80
C GLU A 487 -30.31 -58.13 -0.07
N ALA A 488 -31.32 -57.26 -0.13
CA ALA A 488 -32.56 -57.42 -0.94
C ALA A 488 -33.81 -56.84 -0.23
N ASN A 489 -34.40 -55.84 -0.89
CA ASN A 489 -35.82 -55.47 -1.02
C ASN A 489 -36.84 -55.86 0.07
N LEU A 490 -37.66 -54.89 0.48
CA LEU A 490 -39.10 -54.80 0.13
C LEU A 490 -39.77 -53.66 0.93
N ASP A 491 -40.30 -52.67 0.20
CA ASP A 491 -41.45 -51.82 0.57
C ASP A 491 -42.73 -52.68 0.80
N PRO A 492 -43.92 -52.16 1.18
CA PRO A 492 -44.34 -50.78 1.52
C PRO A 492 -45.23 -50.72 2.80
N LEU A 493 -45.68 -49.51 3.20
CA LEU A 493 -47.11 -49.15 3.43
C LEU A 493 -47.24 -47.83 4.23
N SER A 494 -47.86 -46.84 3.59
CA SER A 494 -48.50 -45.66 4.20
C SER A 494 -49.93 -46.03 4.69
N PRO A 495 -50.82 -45.10 5.06
CA PRO A 495 -50.77 -43.97 6.02
C PRO A 495 -51.94 -44.04 7.03
N ALA A 496 -51.97 -43.18 8.05
CA ALA A 496 -53.23 -42.84 8.74
C ALA A 496 -53.25 -41.37 9.13
N GLN A 497 -54.27 -40.68 8.60
CA GLN A 497 -54.65 -39.31 8.87
C GLN A 497 -55.45 -39.22 10.18
N THR A 498 -55.29 -38.13 10.92
CA THR A 498 -56.41 -37.54 11.66
C THR A 498 -56.32 -36.02 11.69
N GLN A 499 -57.38 -35.41 11.13
CA GLN A 499 -57.97 -34.08 11.30
C GLN A 499 -57.83 -33.49 12.72
N ASP A 500 -58.01 -32.21 13.02
CA ASP A 500 -58.18 -30.92 12.34
C ASP A 500 -58.37 -29.94 13.51
N GLN A 501 -57.79 -28.73 13.46
CA GLN A 501 -58.30 -27.56 14.20
C GLN A 501 -57.58 -26.28 13.77
N SER A 502 -58.37 -25.42 13.15
CA SER A 502 -58.03 -24.15 12.54
C SER A 502 -57.86 -22.98 13.52
N ALA A 503 -57.16 -21.96 13.01
CA ALA A 503 -57.21 -20.52 13.31
C ALA A 503 -56.17 -19.96 14.29
N THR A 504 -55.17 -19.26 13.74
CA THR A 504 -55.16 -17.78 13.71
C THR A 504 -54.04 -17.32 12.77
N THR A 505 -54.41 -16.71 11.65
CA THR A 505 -53.51 -16.11 10.67
C THR A 505 -53.05 -14.75 11.19
N LEU A 506 -51.79 -14.64 11.58
CA LEU A 506 -51.04 -13.37 11.53
C LEU A 506 -50.38 -13.29 10.15
N PRO A 507 -50.36 -12.13 9.47
CA PRO A 507 -49.67 -12.00 8.19
C PRO A 507 -48.17 -12.21 8.43
N ARG A 508 -47.65 -13.37 8.00
CA ARG A 508 -46.21 -13.61 7.94
C ARG A 508 -45.63 -12.58 6.95
N PRO A 509 -44.57 -11.84 7.31
CA PRO A 509 -43.85 -11.05 6.32
C PRO A 509 -43.46 -11.99 5.19
N GLN A 510 -43.73 -11.60 3.94
CA GLN A 510 -43.31 -12.36 2.75
C GLN A 510 -41.82 -12.72 2.94
N GLN A 511 -41.53 -13.99 3.20
CA GLN A 511 -40.15 -14.48 3.19
C GLN A 511 -39.68 -14.30 1.75
N LEU A 512 -38.85 -13.29 1.51
CA LEU A 512 -38.05 -13.21 0.30
C LEU A 512 -37.34 -14.58 0.16
N ARG A 513 -37.61 -15.27 -0.94
CA ARG A 513 -36.89 -16.48 -1.35
C ARG A 513 -35.96 -16.07 -2.46
N GLY A 514 -34.72 -16.55 -2.41
CA GLY A 514 -33.72 -16.36 -3.45
C GLY A 514 -33.16 -17.69 -3.93
N GLU A 515 -32.42 -17.67 -5.02
CA GLU A 515 -31.76 -18.85 -5.58
C GLU A 515 -30.41 -19.08 -4.91
N CYS A 516 -30.11 -20.33 -4.56
CA CYS A 516 -28.82 -20.70 -4.00
C CYS A 516 -27.69 -20.41 -5.00
N GLU A 517 -26.67 -19.65 -4.59
CA GLU A 517 -25.55 -19.24 -5.47
C GLU A 517 -24.78 -20.42 -6.10
N VAL A 518 -24.82 -21.61 -5.49
CA VAL A 518 -23.99 -22.76 -5.89
C VAL A 518 -24.78 -23.85 -6.62
N CYS A 519 -26.06 -24.03 -6.30
CA CYS A 519 -26.86 -25.10 -6.88
C CYS A 519 -28.18 -24.60 -7.48
N GLU A 520 -28.42 -23.29 -7.48
CA GLU A 520 -29.56 -22.60 -8.11
C GLU A 520 -30.95 -22.97 -7.53
N GLU A 521 -31.01 -23.88 -6.57
CA GLU A 521 -32.23 -24.26 -5.85
C GLU A 521 -32.79 -23.11 -4.99
N GLU A 522 -34.12 -22.96 -4.97
CA GLU A 522 -34.80 -21.95 -4.16
C GLU A 522 -34.55 -22.17 -2.67
N THR A 523 -34.12 -21.10 -1.98
CA THR A 523 -33.80 -21.12 -0.56
C THR A 523 -34.24 -19.84 0.14
N ASP A 524 -34.65 -19.96 1.40
CA ASP A 524 -34.86 -18.81 2.30
C ASP A 524 -33.65 -18.56 3.22
N ARG A 525 -32.65 -19.44 3.15
CA ARG A 525 -31.42 -19.37 3.94
C ARG A 525 -30.39 -18.47 3.28
N HIS A 526 -29.98 -17.45 4.03
CA HIS A 526 -28.88 -16.56 3.68
C HIS A 526 -27.56 -17.07 4.26
N CYS A 527 -26.45 -16.51 3.78
CA CYS A 527 -25.14 -16.71 4.37
C CYS A 527 -25.16 -16.42 5.87
N GLU A 528 -24.72 -17.40 6.66
CA GLU A 528 -24.72 -17.36 8.14
C GLU A 528 -23.85 -16.22 8.71
N PHE A 529 -22.93 -15.67 7.91
CA PHE A 529 -21.94 -14.67 8.36
C PHE A 529 -22.22 -13.24 7.91
N CYS A 530 -22.69 -13.03 6.67
CA CYS A 530 -22.92 -11.69 6.12
C CYS A 530 -24.38 -11.41 5.78
N SER A 531 -25.24 -12.43 5.76
CA SER A 531 -26.67 -12.34 5.40
C SER A 531 -26.97 -11.67 4.04
N ARG A 532 -26.00 -11.65 3.10
CA ARG A 532 -26.15 -10.98 1.79
C ARG A 532 -26.63 -11.92 0.68
N ASP A 533 -25.98 -13.05 0.51
CA ASP A 533 -26.29 -14.01 -0.56
C ASP A 533 -26.93 -15.29 -0.02
N TRP A 534 -27.57 -16.05 -0.91
CA TRP A 534 -28.46 -17.16 -0.60
C TRP A 534 -27.76 -18.50 -0.73
N PHE A 535 -27.88 -19.38 0.27
CA PHE A 535 -27.29 -20.71 0.28
C PHE A 535 -28.25 -21.75 0.86
N CYS A 536 -28.58 -22.79 0.11
CA CYS A 536 -29.52 -23.83 0.55
C CYS A 536 -28.97 -24.71 1.68
N SER A 537 -27.64 -24.81 1.82
CA SER A 537 -26.98 -25.70 2.77
C SER A 537 -25.59 -25.18 3.17
N ARG A 538 -25.06 -25.69 4.30
CA ARG A 538 -23.67 -25.43 4.70
C ARG A 538 -22.66 -25.90 3.65
N VAL A 539 -22.95 -27.00 2.95
CA VAL A 539 -22.08 -27.51 1.87
C VAL A 539 -22.03 -26.54 0.69
N CYS A 540 -23.15 -25.92 0.33
CA CYS A 540 -23.18 -24.87 -0.69
C CYS A 540 -22.52 -23.59 -0.18
N GLN A 541 -22.72 -23.25 1.08
CA GLN A 541 -22.03 -22.11 1.71
C GLN A 541 -20.50 -22.33 1.75
N ASP A 542 -20.00 -23.53 2.03
CA ASP A 542 -18.55 -23.83 1.99
C ASP A 542 -17.96 -23.76 0.58
N ARG A 543 -18.81 -23.87 -0.45
CA ARG A 543 -18.48 -23.69 -1.88
C ARG A 543 -18.77 -22.28 -2.40
N MET A 544 -18.99 -21.31 -1.52
CA MET A 544 -19.24 -19.91 -1.87
C MET A 544 -18.19 -19.36 -2.85
N SER A 545 -18.64 -18.49 -3.76
CA SER A 545 -17.76 -17.91 -4.77
C SER A 545 -16.68 -17.02 -4.15
N PHE A 546 -15.60 -16.82 -4.90
CA PHE A 546 -14.58 -15.84 -4.55
C PHE A 546 -15.19 -14.43 -4.34
N TYR A 547 -16.15 -14.05 -5.19
CA TYR A 547 -16.83 -12.75 -5.10
C TYR A 547 -17.59 -12.59 -3.78
N HIS A 548 -18.31 -13.63 -3.33
CA HIS A 548 -18.95 -13.64 -2.02
C HIS A 548 -17.93 -13.54 -0.88
N LEU A 549 -16.84 -14.31 -0.95
CA LEU A 549 -15.76 -14.32 0.04
C LEU A 549 -15.09 -12.95 0.22
N THR A 550 -14.91 -12.16 -0.84
CA THR A 550 -14.34 -10.80 -0.71
C THR A 550 -15.19 -9.87 0.15
N LYS A 551 -16.49 -10.17 0.30
CA LYS A 551 -17.48 -9.36 1.03
C LYS A 551 -18.00 -10.05 2.29
N CYS A 552 -17.45 -11.21 2.65
CA CYS A 552 -17.96 -12.10 3.68
C CYS A 552 -16.84 -12.58 4.61
N SER A 553 -17.09 -12.60 5.91
CA SER A 553 -16.10 -13.00 6.93
C SER A 553 -16.14 -14.51 7.27
N ALA A 554 -16.73 -15.34 6.39
CA ALA A 554 -16.95 -16.77 6.66
C ALA A 554 -15.64 -17.57 6.83
N ARG A 555 -14.64 -17.31 5.98
CA ARG A 555 -13.29 -17.87 6.08
C ARG A 555 -12.29 -16.96 5.37
N SER A 556 -11.02 -17.04 5.77
CA SER A 556 -9.94 -16.29 5.13
C SER A 556 -9.73 -16.73 3.68
N ILE A 557 -9.43 -15.79 2.79
CA ILE A 557 -9.07 -16.07 1.38
C ILE A 557 -7.64 -16.62 1.34
N THR A 558 -7.47 -17.80 0.73
CA THR A 558 -6.17 -18.47 0.57
C THR A 558 -5.60 -18.21 -0.82
N SER A 559 -4.29 -18.47 -1.01
CA SER A 559 -3.69 -18.42 -2.35
C SER A 559 -4.33 -19.43 -3.33
N ALA A 560 -4.95 -20.51 -2.81
CA ALA A 560 -5.68 -21.48 -3.61
C ALA A 560 -7.01 -20.92 -4.15
N ASP A 561 -7.66 -20.04 -3.38
CA ASP A 561 -8.89 -19.36 -3.81
C ASP A 561 -8.59 -18.39 -4.97
N ILE A 562 -7.46 -17.68 -4.90
CA ILE A 562 -6.99 -16.79 -5.97
C ILE A 562 -6.64 -17.60 -7.23
N LEU A 563 -5.84 -18.68 -7.08
CA LEU A 563 -5.51 -19.56 -8.21
C LEU A 563 -6.75 -20.19 -8.85
N CYS A 564 -7.75 -20.56 -8.04
CA CYS A 564 -8.99 -21.13 -8.56
C CYS A 564 -9.76 -20.10 -9.41
N GLN A 565 -9.87 -18.86 -8.94
CA GLN A 565 -10.48 -17.77 -9.69
C GLN A 565 -9.76 -17.51 -11.02
N ASP A 566 -8.42 -17.37 -10.97
CA ASP A 566 -7.60 -17.09 -12.14
C ASP A 566 -7.66 -18.25 -13.16
N ALA A 567 -7.63 -19.50 -12.67
CA ALA A 567 -7.75 -20.68 -13.51
C ALA A 567 -9.13 -20.83 -14.16
N ILE A 568 -10.22 -20.52 -13.45
CA ILE A 568 -11.58 -20.51 -14.01
C ILE A 568 -11.70 -19.43 -15.08
N GLY A 569 -11.07 -18.28 -14.88
CA GLY A 569 -11.03 -17.18 -15.84
C GLY A 569 -10.05 -17.38 -17.02
N ASP A 570 -9.33 -18.51 -17.06
CA ASP A 570 -8.24 -18.78 -18.02
C ASP A 570 -7.15 -17.68 -18.04
N GLN A 571 -6.86 -17.12 -16.86
CA GLN A 571 -5.86 -16.09 -16.67
C GLN A 571 -4.65 -16.64 -15.89
N LEU A 572 -3.45 -16.22 -16.29
CA LEU A 572 -2.25 -16.51 -15.49
C LEU A 572 -2.31 -15.74 -14.16
N PRO A 573 -1.99 -16.38 -13.02
CA PRO A 573 -2.07 -15.72 -11.74
C PRO A 573 -1.16 -14.49 -11.66
N LYS A 574 -1.70 -13.37 -11.17
CA LYS A 574 -0.94 -12.12 -10.95
C LYS A 574 -0.46 -11.97 -9.50
N ASP A 575 -1.02 -12.74 -8.56
CA ASP A 575 -0.65 -12.70 -7.15
C ASP A 575 0.71 -13.39 -6.87
N PRO A 576 1.70 -12.69 -6.27
CA PRO A 576 3.02 -13.26 -6.01
C PRO A 576 3.02 -14.54 -5.15
N GLU A 577 2.09 -14.63 -4.19
CA GLU A 577 2.05 -15.77 -3.25
C GLU A 577 1.36 -16.99 -3.90
N ALA A 578 0.36 -16.80 -4.74
CA ALA A 578 -0.18 -17.85 -5.60
C ALA A 578 0.87 -18.33 -6.62
N LEU A 579 1.63 -17.41 -7.22
CA LEU A 579 2.72 -17.75 -8.14
C LEU A 579 3.79 -18.62 -7.46
N GLU A 580 4.17 -18.29 -6.22
CA GLU A 580 5.17 -19.04 -5.46
C GLU A 580 4.62 -20.39 -4.94
N HIS A 581 3.49 -20.38 -4.21
CA HIS A 581 2.94 -21.58 -3.56
C HIS A 581 2.56 -22.69 -4.54
N PHE A 582 2.23 -22.33 -5.78
CA PHE A 582 1.78 -23.26 -6.80
C PHE A 582 2.76 -23.41 -7.96
N GLY A 583 4.00 -22.92 -7.81
CA GLY A 583 5.15 -23.28 -8.67
C GLY A 583 5.34 -22.46 -9.94
N PHE A 584 4.52 -21.44 -10.20
CA PHE A 584 4.65 -20.61 -11.41
C PHE A 584 5.95 -19.78 -11.46
N THR A 585 6.54 -19.46 -10.30
CA THR A 585 7.87 -18.81 -10.22
C THR A 585 9.01 -19.72 -10.65
N ARG A 586 8.79 -21.04 -10.65
CA ARG A 586 9.80 -22.06 -10.99
C ARG A 586 9.69 -22.55 -12.44
N CYS A 587 8.72 -22.02 -13.20
CA CYS A 587 8.60 -22.23 -14.64
C CYS A 587 9.65 -21.41 -15.41
N ARG A 588 10.23 -22.02 -16.45
CA ARG A 588 11.32 -21.46 -17.26
C ARG A 588 10.86 -20.46 -18.30
N ASP A 589 9.67 -20.68 -18.86
CA ASP A 589 9.09 -19.83 -19.90
C ASP A 589 7.56 -19.72 -19.76
N GLY A 590 6.94 -18.89 -20.60
CA GLY A 590 5.49 -18.70 -20.61
C GLY A 590 4.71 -19.97 -20.94
N ARG A 591 5.29 -20.91 -21.70
CA ARG A 591 4.62 -22.17 -22.06
C ARG A 591 4.51 -23.10 -20.86
N GLU A 592 5.56 -23.22 -20.05
CA GLU A 592 5.49 -23.98 -18.80
C GLU A 592 4.47 -23.40 -17.83
N ARG A 593 4.35 -22.06 -17.75
CA ARG A 593 3.30 -21.40 -16.94
C ARG A 593 1.90 -21.74 -17.45
N SER A 594 1.70 -21.73 -18.78
CA SER A 594 0.43 -22.15 -19.41
C SER A 594 0.11 -23.63 -19.13
N HIS A 595 1.09 -24.54 -19.24
CA HIS A 595 0.86 -25.95 -18.94
C HIS A 595 0.48 -26.19 -17.48
N LEU A 596 1.12 -25.44 -16.57
CA LEU A 596 0.83 -25.52 -15.14
C LEU A 596 -0.57 -24.99 -14.83
N LEU A 597 -0.98 -23.89 -15.47
CA LEU A 597 -2.37 -23.40 -15.38
C LEU A 597 -3.36 -24.45 -15.88
N GLY A 598 -3.10 -25.06 -17.05
CA GLY A 598 -3.92 -26.12 -17.62
C GLY A 598 -4.02 -27.37 -16.73
N LEU A 599 -2.95 -27.70 -15.99
CA LEU A 599 -2.97 -28.76 -14.98
C LEU A 599 -3.94 -28.42 -13.83
N TYR A 600 -3.88 -27.20 -13.29
CA TYR A 600 -4.77 -26.75 -12.22
C TYR A 600 -6.22 -26.62 -12.68
N GLN A 601 -6.48 -26.12 -13.89
CA GLN A 601 -7.80 -26.17 -14.51
C GLN A 601 -8.35 -27.59 -14.56
N GLY A 602 -7.53 -28.56 -14.99
CA GLY A 602 -7.89 -29.97 -14.98
C GLY A 602 -8.24 -30.48 -13.58
N LEU A 603 -7.52 -30.06 -12.53
CA LEU A 603 -7.82 -30.42 -11.14
C LEU A 603 -9.17 -29.87 -10.66
N PHE A 604 -9.46 -28.60 -10.98
CA PHE A 604 -10.74 -27.97 -10.63
C PHE A 604 -11.92 -28.68 -11.33
N HIS A 605 -11.75 -29.06 -12.61
CA HIS A 605 -12.75 -29.86 -13.34
C HIS A 605 -12.97 -31.27 -12.73
N LEU A 606 -11.95 -31.83 -12.07
CA LEU A 606 -12.05 -33.10 -11.33
C LEU A 606 -12.68 -32.94 -9.93
N GLY A 607 -13.24 -31.77 -9.61
CA GLY A 607 -13.97 -31.48 -8.38
C GLY A 607 -13.08 -31.19 -7.18
N VAL A 608 -11.82 -30.83 -7.39
CA VAL A 608 -10.91 -30.40 -6.32
C VAL A 608 -11.16 -28.92 -6.04
N GLY A 609 -11.84 -28.59 -4.94
CA GLY A 609 -12.09 -27.19 -4.56
C GLY A 609 -10.85 -26.49 -3.98
N PRO A 610 -10.87 -25.14 -3.89
CA PRO A 610 -9.73 -24.35 -3.40
C PRO A 610 -9.34 -24.70 -1.94
N ILE A 611 -10.30 -25.04 -1.09
CA ILE A 611 -10.05 -25.51 0.29
C ILE A 611 -9.22 -26.79 0.27
N GLN A 612 -9.63 -27.78 -0.53
CA GLN A 612 -8.92 -29.05 -0.65
C GLN A 612 -7.51 -28.87 -1.24
N LEU A 613 -7.37 -27.95 -2.20
CA LEU A 613 -6.08 -27.64 -2.81
C LEU A 613 -5.12 -26.96 -1.80
N ASN A 614 -5.63 -26.03 -0.98
CA ASN A 614 -4.83 -25.41 0.09
C ASN A 614 -4.38 -26.45 1.14
N ASP A 615 -5.27 -27.39 1.53
CA ASP A 615 -4.94 -28.47 2.46
C ASP A 615 -3.78 -29.36 1.95
N TRP A 616 -3.78 -29.69 0.65
CA TRP A 616 -2.71 -30.49 0.07
C TRP A 616 -1.37 -29.78 0.10
N ARG A 617 -1.38 -28.46 -0.15
CA ARG A 617 -0.20 -27.61 -0.06
C ARG A 617 0.30 -27.53 1.38
N GLU A 618 -0.58 -27.31 2.35
CA GLU A 618 -0.19 -27.18 3.77
C GLU A 618 0.42 -28.45 4.35
N ARG A 619 -0.02 -29.62 3.88
CA ARG A 619 0.50 -30.93 4.28
C ARG A 619 1.70 -31.39 3.45
N ASP A 620 2.16 -30.57 2.50
CA ASP A 620 3.25 -30.88 1.57
C ASP A 620 3.03 -32.19 0.78
N ILE A 621 1.77 -32.47 0.44
CA ILE A 621 1.32 -33.64 -0.34
C ILE A 621 0.76 -33.25 -1.71
N LEU A 622 1.10 -32.05 -2.19
CA LEU A 622 0.53 -31.48 -3.42
C LEU A 622 0.84 -32.37 -4.63
N VAL A 623 2.12 -32.73 -4.83
CA VAL A 623 2.55 -33.59 -5.94
C VAL A 623 1.88 -34.97 -5.91
N SER A 624 1.89 -35.63 -4.76
CA SER A 624 1.32 -36.98 -4.61
C SER A 624 -0.20 -36.99 -4.77
N SER A 625 -0.90 -35.98 -4.25
CA SER A 625 -2.36 -35.86 -4.34
C SER A 625 -2.83 -35.53 -5.76
N ILE A 626 -2.10 -34.67 -6.48
CA ILE A 626 -2.34 -34.41 -7.91
C ILE A 626 -2.17 -35.70 -8.71
N ILE A 627 -1.08 -36.44 -8.48
CA ILE A 627 -0.82 -37.72 -9.15
C ILE A 627 -1.92 -38.73 -8.85
N ASP A 628 -2.34 -38.89 -7.60
CA ASP A 628 -3.42 -39.82 -7.21
C ASP A 628 -4.75 -39.47 -7.90
N LYS A 629 -5.12 -38.19 -7.92
CA LYS A 629 -6.38 -37.74 -8.55
C LYS A 629 -6.41 -37.97 -10.05
N PHE A 630 -5.37 -37.57 -10.78
CA PHE A 630 -5.30 -37.84 -12.22
C PHE A 630 -5.11 -39.33 -12.53
N SER A 631 -4.48 -40.11 -11.64
CA SER A 631 -4.33 -41.55 -11.83
C SER A 631 -5.66 -42.30 -11.77
N LYS A 632 -6.66 -41.77 -11.05
CA LYS A 632 -8.04 -42.31 -11.03
C LYS A 632 -8.81 -42.06 -12.33
N VAL A 633 -8.37 -41.09 -13.14
CA VAL A 633 -8.94 -40.83 -14.47
C VAL A 633 -8.36 -41.84 -15.47
N PRO A 634 -9.15 -42.38 -16.42
CA PRO A 634 -8.63 -43.26 -17.48
C PRO A 634 -7.49 -42.58 -18.27
N ALA A 635 -6.43 -43.32 -18.63
CA ALA A 635 -5.24 -42.75 -19.25
C ALA A 635 -5.52 -41.88 -20.49
N LYS A 636 -6.53 -42.25 -21.29
CA LYS A 636 -6.99 -41.51 -22.48
C LYS A 636 -7.68 -40.17 -22.17
N CYS A 637 -8.10 -39.94 -20.93
CA CYS A 637 -8.87 -38.77 -20.49
C CYS A 637 -8.09 -37.85 -19.53
N ARG A 638 -6.81 -38.15 -19.24
CA ARG A 638 -6.00 -37.38 -18.28
C ARG A 638 -5.51 -36.02 -18.82
N GLY A 639 -5.69 -35.76 -20.12
CA GLY A 639 -5.18 -34.57 -20.78
C GLY A 639 -3.66 -34.57 -20.95
N GLY A 640 -3.14 -33.55 -21.63
CA GLY A 640 -1.70 -33.40 -21.94
C GLY A 640 -0.86 -32.79 -20.84
N TYR A 641 -1.49 -32.00 -19.98
CA TYR A 641 -0.81 -31.31 -18.88
C TYR A 641 -0.33 -32.27 -17.79
N PHE A 642 -1.07 -33.36 -17.54
CA PHE A 642 -0.68 -34.33 -16.51
C PHE A 642 0.61 -35.11 -16.86
N PRO A 643 0.76 -35.72 -18.06
CA PRO A 643 2.03 -36.32 -18.47
C PRO A 643 3.21 -35.35 -18.50
N TRP A 644 2.97 -34.09 -18.88
CA TRP A 644 3.97 -33.03 -18.75
C TRP A 644 4.36 -32.79 -17.29
N PHE A 645 3.39 -32.68 -16.39
CA PHE A 645 3.63 -32.48 -14.96
C PHE A 645 4.42 -33.63 -14.32
N VAL A 646 4.12 -34.88 -14.67
CA VAL A 646 4.86 -36.05 -14.16
C VAL A 646 6.34 -36.00 -14.54
N ARG A 647 6.70 -35.43 -15.70
CA ARG A 647 8.10 -35.19 -16.11
C ARG A 647 8.71 -33.97 -15.43
N ASN A 648 7.88 -32.99 -15.04
CA ASN A 648 8.29 -31.70 -14.49
C ASN A 648 7.90 -31.51 -13.01
N GLN A 649 7.90 -32.60 -12.22
CA GLN A 649 7.57 -32.56 -10.79
C GLN A 649 8.46 -31.60 -10.00
N HIS A 650 9.68 -31.33 -10.50
CA HIS A 650 10.62 -30.35 -9.94
C HIS A 650 10.03 -28.93 -9.80
N ILE A 651 8.96 -28.60 -10.53
CA ILE A 651 8.27 -27.29 -10.43
C ILE A 651 7.55 -27.15 -9.08
N LEU A 652 6.99 -28.24 -8.54
CA LEU A 652 6.27 -28.25 -7.26
C LEU A 652 7.04 -28.93 -6.11
N ASP A 653 8.14 -29.61 -6.43
CA ASP A 653 8.98 -30.30 -5.44
C ASP A 653 10.06 -29.36 -4.89
N ASN A 654 9.93 -28.95 -3.64
CA ASN A 654 10.85 -28.02 -2.97
C ASN A 654 12.25 -28.61 -2.70
N SER A 655 12.45 -29.92 -2.91
CA SER A 655 13.72 -30.60 -2.66
C SER A 655 14.80 -30.37 -3.73
N ARG A 656 14.44 -29.71 -4.84
CA ARG A 656 15.37 -29.36 -5.93
C ARG A 656 15.55 -27.84 -6.00
N PRO A 657 16.78 -27.30 -6.00
CA PRO A 657 16.97 -25.85 -6.09
C PRO A 657 16.33 -25.31 -7.39
N PRO A 658 15.80 -24.07 -7.39
CA PRO A 658 15.43 -23.38 -8.61
C PRO A 658 16.62 -23.41 -9.56
N LEU A 659 16.40 -23.77 -10.82
CA LEU A 659 17.45 -23.65 -11.83
C LEU A 659 17.91 -22.19 -11.85
N GLU A 660 19.23 -21.96 -11.81
CA GLU A 660 19.80 -20.62 -11.97
C GLU A 660 19.26 -19.99 -13.25
N LEU A 661 18.25 -19.14 -13.12
CA LEU A 661 17.69 -18.30 -14.18
C LEU A 661 18.28 -16.88 -14.11
N GLU A 662 19.47 -16.74 -13.51
CA GLU A 662 20.22 -15.50 -13.53
C GLU A 662 21.11 -15.43 -14.79
N GLY A 663 20.72 -14.55 -15.72
CA GLY A 663 21.71 -13.74 -16.43
C GLY A 663 22.22 -14.18 -17.81
N LYS A 664 21.63 -15.15 -18.51
CA LYS A 664 22.05 -15.46 -19.90
C LYS A 664 20.99 -15.65 -21.00
N ASP A 665 19.70 -15.72 -20.69
CA ASP A 665 18.66 -15.92 -21.72
C ASP A 665 17.59 -14.83 -21.66
N HIS A 666 17.87 -13.64 -22.20
CA HIS A 666 16.79 -12.70 -22.51
C HIS A 666 15.90 -13.33 -23.60
N PRO A 667 14.60 -13.57 -23.39
CA PRO A 667 13.74 -14.30 -24.33
C PRO A 667 13.77 -13.73 -25.74
N ILE A 668 13.78 -12.39 -25.85
CA ILE A 668 13.90 -11.67 -27.12
C ILE A 668 15.24 -11.95 -27.83
N LEU A 669 16.37 -12.02 -27.10
CA LEU A 669 17.66 -12.32 -27.72
C LEU A 669 17.71 -13.75 -28.29
N ARG A 670 17.07 -14.70 -27.62
CA ARG A 670 16.92 -16.09 -28.12
C ARG A 670 16.02 -16.12 -29.37
N ALA A 671 14.89 -15.43 -29.34
CA ALA A 671 13.98 -15.32 -30.47
C ALA A 671 14.70 -14.69 -31.69
N VAL A 672 15.44 -13.60 -31.47
CA VAL A 672 16.25 -12.92 -32.48
C VAL A 672 17.32 -13.85 -33.05
N ALA A 673 18.03 -14.60 -32.20
CA ALA A 673 19.03 -15.57 -32.66
C ALA A 673 18.41 -16.69 -33.50
N ALA A 674 17.24 -17.21 -33.09
CA ALA A 674 16.51 -18.23 -33.83
C ALA A 674 15.95 -17.72 -35.17
N ALA A 675 15.65 -16.42 -35.27
CA ALA A 675 15.14 -15.77 -36.47
C ALA A 675 16.24 -15.36 -37.46
N ARG A 676 17.52 -15.29 -37.06
CA ARG A 676 18.64 -14.89 -37.94
C ARG A 676 18.70 -15.63 -39.29
N PRO A 677 18.46 -16.96 -39.39
CA PRO A 677 18.52 -17.67 -40.66
C PRO A 677 17.50 -17.17 -41.71
N TYR A 678 16.44 -16.49 -41.29
CA TYR A 678 15.40 -15.96 -42.17
C TYR A 678 15.77 -14.62 -42.81
N LEU A 679 16.84 -13.96 -42.36
CA LEU A 679 17.39 -12.77 -43.03
C LEU A 679 18.11 -13.14 -44.32
N ASP A 680 18.24 -12.15 -45.21
CA ASP A 680 19.11 -12.22 -46.38
C ASP A 680 20.55 -12.53 -45.96
N PRO A 681 21.32 -13.32 -46.74
CA PRO A 681 22.69 -13.70 -46.38
C PRO A 681 23.59 -12.52 -45.98
N GLU A 682 23.41 -11.37 -46.61
CA GLU A 682 24.17 -10.14 -46.35
C GLU A 682 23.87 -9.50 -44.99
N ASP A 683 22.69 -9.77 -44.42
CA ASP A 683 22.22 -9.18 -43.15
C ASP A 683 22.38 -10.12 -41.96
N ARG A 684 22.58 -11.43 -42.19
CA ARG A 684 22.72 -12.43 -41.12
C ARG A 684 23.87 -12.15 -40.15
N ALA A 685 24.94 -11.52 -40.64
CA ALA A 685 26.13 -11.18 -39.86
C ALA A 685 26.02 -9.84 -39.13
N LYS A 686 25.05 -8.99 -39.48
CA LYS A 686 24.88 -7.66 -38.87
C LYS A 686 24.26 -7.79 -37.48
N GLU A 687 24.52 -6.83 -36.61
CA GLU A 687 23.74 -6.70 -35.37
C GLU A 687 22.36 -6.10 -35.69
N VAL A 688 21.34 -6.36 -34.85
CA VAL A 688 19.97 -5.89 -35.07
C VAL A 688 19.92 -4.36 -35.26
N LYS A 689 20.71 -3.63 -34.48
CA LYS A 689 20.81 -2.16 -34.55
C LYS A 689 21.38 -1.64 -35.88
N ASP A 690 22.13 -2.48 -36.61
CA ASP A 690 22.81 -2.13 -37.87
C ASP A 690 21.97 -2.47 -39.11
N LEU A 691 20.81 -3.10 -38.95
CA LEU A 691 19.86 -3.36 -40.02
C LEU A 691 19.26 -2.05 -40.52
N LYS A 692 19.44 -1.77 -41.82
CA LYS A 692 18.88 -0.60 -42.51
C LYS A 692 18.03 -1.08 -43.69
N PRO A 693 16.93 -0.38 -44.02
CA PRO A 693 16.31 0.76 -43.32
C PRO A 693 15.73 0.40 -41.94
N LEU A 694 15.31 1.40 -41.14
CA LEU A 694 14.72 1.17 -39.81
C LEU A 694 13.47 0.27 -39.87
N SER A 695 12.68 0.36 -40.95
CA SER A 695 11.55 -0.54 -41.23
C SER A 695 11.98 -2.02 -41.27
N LYS A 696 13.15 -2.32 -41.83
CA LYS A 696 13.73 -3.69 -41.89
C LYS A 696 14.08 -4.21 -40.51
N ARG A 697 14.68 -3.37 -39.67
CA ARG A 697 14.99 -3.70 -38.27
C ARG A 697 13.72 -4.00 -37.48
N ASP A 698 12.75 -3.10 -37.56
CA ASP A 698 11.51 -3.20 -36.77
C ASP A 698 10.70 -4.43 -37.18
N CYS A 699 10.62 -4.71 -38.50
CA CYS A 699 10.05 -5.96 -39.02
C CYS A 699 10.78 -7.19 -38.53
N PHE A 700 12.12 -7.17 -38.46
CA PHE A 700 12.89 -8.33 -38.03
C PHE A 700 12.66 -8.69 -36.56
N VAL A 701 12.57 -7.67 -35.68
CA VAL A 701 12.25 -7.89 -34.27
C VAL A 701 10.83 -8.44 -34.12
N MET A 702 9.84 -7.86 -34.80
CA MET A 702 8.47 -8.38 -34.80
C MET A 702 8.39 -9.81 -35.36
N TYR A 703 9.12 -10.09 -36.43
CA TYR A 703 9.18 -11.42 -37.05
C TYR A 703 9.77 -12.46 -36.10
N ALA A 704 10.82 -12.10 -35.36
CA ALA A 704 11.40 -12.95 -34.33
C ALA A 704 10.42 -13.25 -33.19
N MET A 705 9.69 -12.23 -32.70
CA MET A 705 8.69 -12.38 -31.65
C MET A 705 7.55 -13.31 -32.10
N ALA A 706 7.01 -13.09 -33.30
CA ALA A 706 5.97 -13.92 -33.89
C ALA A 706 6.42 -15.38 -34.12
N LEU A 707 7.68 -15.60 -34.51
CA LEU A 707 8.25 -16.95 -34.64
C LEU A 707 8.37 -17.70 -33.31
N ASP A 708 8.54 -16.97 -32.20
CA ASP A 708 8.58 -17.51 -30.83
C ASP A 708 7.17 -17.62 -30.21
N GLY A 709 6.14 -17.09 -30.88
CA GLY A 709 4.76 -17.07 -30.39
C GLY A 709 4.50 -15.97 -29.35
N THR A 710 5.27 -14.89 -29.39
CA THR A 710 5.17 -13.73 -28.49
C THR A 710 4.79 -12.47 -29.28
N HIS A 711 4.34 -11.42 -28.59
CA HIS A 711 4.05 -10.12 -29.19
C HIS A 711 4.65 -8.98 -28.35
N PRO A 712 4.84 -7.78 -28.94
CA PRO A 712 5.34 -6.60 -28.24
C PRO A 712 4.45 -6.19 -27.07
N ASN A 713 5.01 -5.46 -26.11
CA ASN A 713 4.26 -4.82 -25.03
C ASN A 713 4.16 -3.29 -25.24
N PRO A 714 3.13 -2.61 -24.71
CA PRO A 714 2.92 -1.18 -24.93
C PRO A 714 3.97 -0.29 -24.23
N SER A 715 4.67 -0.80 -23.22
CA SER A 715 5.62 -0.05 -22.38
C SER A 715 7.10 -0.18 -22.80
N GLU A 716 7.38 -0.86 -23.92
CA GLU A 716 8.74 -1.22 -24.31
C GLU A 716 9.56 0.00 -24.76
N ASP A 717 10.51 0.44 -23.92
CA ASP A 717 11.38 1.57 -24.19
C ASP A 717 12.37 1.25 -25.33
N GLY A 718 12.21 1.92 -26.48
CA GLY A 718 13.20 1.98 -27.56
C GLY A 718 12.70 1.57 -28.96
N LEU A 719 11.59 0.84 -29.07
CA LEU A 719 10.95 0.49 -30.35
C LEU A 719 9.42 0.56 -30.23
N ASP A 720 8.77 1.29 -31.14
CA ASP A 720 7.32 1.53 -31.12
C ASP A 720 6.54 0.38 -31.80
N LEU A 721 6.97 -0.87 -31.58
CA LEU A 721 6.49 -2.06 -32.31
C LEU A 721 5.02 -2.37 -32.01
N TRP A 722 4.62 -2.26 -30.74
CA TRP A 722 3.24 -2.47 -30.31
C TRP A 722 2.27 -1.57 -31.10
N TYR A 723 2.61 -0.28 -31.21
CA TYR A 723 1.82 0.64 -32.03
C TYR A 723 1.93 0.32 -33.52
N SER A 724 3.14 0.15 -34.04
CA SER A 724 3.40 0.05 -35.48
C SER A 724 2.74 -1.15 -36.16
N PHE A 725 2.56 -2.25 -35.42
CA PHE A 725 1.90 -3.47 -35.89
C PHE A 725 0.42 -3.56 -35.49
N GLY A 726 -0.20 -2.45 -35.09
CA GLY A 726 -1.65 -2.34 -34.98
C GLY A 726 -2.27 -2.86 -33.68
N PHE A 727 -1.48 -3.20 -32.65
CA PHE A 727 -2.01 -3.65 -31.36
C PHE A 727 -2.83 -2.56 -30.65
N ALA A 728 -2.60 -1.28 -30.97
CA ALA A 728 -3.44 -0.16 -30.52
C ALA A 728 -4.93 -0.28 -30.93
N THR A 729 -5.24 -1.09 -31.94
CA THR A 729 -6.61 -1.33 -32.40
C THR A 729 -7.35 -2.37 -31.55
N CYS A 730 -6.63 -3.22 -30.81
CA CYS A 730 -7.19 -4.24 -29.93
C CYS A 730 -7.99 -3.63 -28.77
N ARG A 731 -9.06 -4.30 -28.31
CA ARG A 731 -9.90 -3.79 -27.21
C ARG A 731 -9.32 -4.12 -25.84
N ASP A 732 -8.68 -5.28 -25.72
CA ASP A 732 -8.14 -5.83 -24.49
C ASP A 732 -6.95 -6.78 -24.76
N GLU A 733 -6.36 -7.31 -23.67
CA GLU A 733 -5.25 -8.28 -23.72
C GLU A 733 -5.60 -9.56 -24.52
N TYR A 734 -6.88 -9.93 -24.61
CA TYR A 734 -7.32 -11.10 -25.37
C TYR A 734 -7.28 -10.83 -26.88
N ASP A 735 -7.77 -9.67 -27.32
CA ASP A 735 -7.66 -9.22 -28.70
C ASP A 735 -6.19 -9.04 -29.12
N GLU A 736 -5.32 -8.54 -28.23
CA GLU A 736 -3.87 -8.47 -28.46
C GLU A 736 -3.25 -9.86 -28.67
N SER A 737 -3.58 -10.81 -27.79
CA SER A 737 -3.13 -12.21 -27.90
C SER A 737 -3.59 -12.85 -29.21
N ARG A 738 -4.81 -12.55 -29.65
CA ARG A 738 -5.35 -13.02 -30.92
C ARG A 738 -4.63 -12.41 -32.12
N LEU A 739 -4.34 -11.11 -32.10
CA LEU A 739 -3.55 -10.45 -33.14
C LEU A 739 -2.11 -11.00 -33.19
N GLY A 740 -1.47 -11.20 -32.04
CA GLY A 740 -0.16 -11.85 -31.95
C GLY A 740 -0.18 -13.28 -32.51
N SER A 741 -1.26 -14.02 -32.28
CA SER A 741 -1.48 -15.35 -32.86
C SER A 741 -1.64 -15.32 -34.38
N LEU A 742 -2.27 -14.27 -34.94
CA LEU A 742 -2.35 -14.08 -36.39
C LEU A 742 -0.97 -13.87 -37.01
N TYR A 743 -0.14 -12.99 -36.43
CA TYR A 743 1.23 -12.80 -36.88
C TYR A 743 2.05 -14.09 -36.75
N SER A 744 1.91 -14.81 -35.64
CA SER A 744 2.59 -16.10 -35.40
C SER A 744 2.18 -17.15 -36.42
N ARG A 745 0.90 -17.20 -36.81
CA ARG A 745 0.40 -18.09 -37.85
C ARG A 745 0.87 -17.68 -39.24
N LEU A 746 0.95 -16.38 -39.53
CA LEU A 746 1.42 -15.88 -40.83
C LEU A 746 2.88 -16.28 -41.06
N ILE A 747 3.70 -16.12 -40.03
CA ILE A 747 5.15 -16.27 -40.11
C ILE A 747 5.61 -17.71 -39.83
N GLY A 748 5.08 -18.33 -38.78
CA GLY A 748 5.45 -19.67 -38.33
C GLY A 748 4.48 -20.76 -38.76
N GLY A 749 3.33 -20.45 -39.36
CA GLY A 749 2.30 -21.43 -39.68
C GLY A 749 1.83 -22.14 -38.41
N ASN A 750 1.88 -23.48 -38.41
CA ASN A 750 1.58 -24.29 -37.24
C ASN A 750 2.78 -24.54 -36.32
N LYS A 751 3.93 -23.88 -36.55
CA LYS A 751 5.14 -24.08 -35.73
C LYS A 751 4.88 -23.83 -34.25
N SER A 752 4.17 -22.76 -33.88
CA SER A 752 3.83 -22.47 -32.48
C SER A 752 3.05 -23.62 -31.83
N PHE A 753 2.05 -24.19 -32.54
CA PHE A 753 1.29 -25.35 -32.08
C PHE A 753 2.14 -26.63 -32.03
N LYS A 754 3.04 -26.84 -33.01
CA LYS A 754 3.98 -27.97 -33.02
C LYS A 754 4.94 -27.89 -31.84
N ASP A 755 5.51 -26.71 -31.59
CA ASP A 755 6.43 -26.46 -30.48
C ASP A 755 5.71 -26.59 -29.12
N TYR A 756 4.45 -26.14 -29.04
CA TYR A 756 3.60 -26.33 -27.85
C TYR A 756 3.32 -27.82 -27.59
N ASP A 757 2.88 -28.59 -28.59
CA ASP A 757 2.65 -30.04 -28.47
C ASP A 757 3.95 -30.79 -28.10
N GLN A 758 5.07 -30.44 -28.72
CA GLN A 758 6.38 -31.00 -28.40
C GLN A 758 6.78 -30.69 -26.96
N SER A 759 6.54 -29.47 -26.48
CA SER A 759 6.81 -29.09 -25.10
C SER A 759 5.94 -29.87 -24.09
N LEU A 760 4.71 -30.24 -24.47
CA LEU A 760 3.86 -31.19 -23.75
C LEU A 760 4.29 -32.66 -23.90
N GLY A 761 5.31 -32.96 -24.71
CA GLY A 761 5.83 -34.30 -24.94
C GLY A 761 5.03 -35.14 -25.93
N PHE A 762 4.14 -34.52 -26.70
CA PHE A 762 3.43 -35.20 -27.78
C PHE A 762 4.25 -35.19 -29.07
N THR A 763 4.15 -36.27 -29.83
CA THR A 763 4.49 -36.19 -31.25
C THR A 763 3.49 -35.27 -31.92
N SER A 764 3.97 -34.14 -32.46
CA SER A 764 3.19 -33.12 -33.17
C SER A 764 2.01 -33.77 -33.90
N ARG A 765 0.78 -33.35 -33.60
CA ARG A 765 -0.47 -33.92 -34.14
C ARG A 765 -0.62 -33.67 -35.64
N GLY A 766 0.27 -34.21 -36.47
CA GLY A 766 0.21 -34.19 -37.93
C GLY A 766 -0.30 -32.87 -38.52
N TYR A 767 0.04 -31.73 -37.91
CA TYR A 767 -0.56 -30.46 -38.32
C TYR A 767 -0.16 -30.21 -39.78
N PRO A 768 -1.12 -29.93 -40.68
CA PRO A 768 -0.78 -29.66 -42.06
C PRO A 768 0.18 -28.48 -42.11
N ASP A 769 1.19 -28.57 -42.98
CA ASP A 769 2.09 -27.46 -43.22
C ASP A 769 1.30 -26.34 -43.89
N LEU A 770 1.10 -25.25 -43.14
CA LEU A 770 0.48 -24.05 -43.67
C LEU A 770 1.56 -23.22 -44.40
N PRO A 771 1.19 -22.52 -45.47
CA PRO A 771 2.10 -21.60 -46.12
C PRO A 771 2.56 -20.54 -45.11
N THR A 772 3.86 -20.29 -45.06
CA THR A 772 4.49 -19.29 -44.19
C THR A 772 4.99 -18.12 -45.02
N CYS A 773 4.79 -16.90 -44.51
CA CYS A 773 5.32 -15.69 -45.10
C CYS A 773 6.83 -15.61 -44.89
N SER A 774 7.59 -15.35 -45.95
CA SER A 774 9.02 -15.08 -45.82
C SER A 774 9.27 -13.71 -45.17
N PHE A 775 10.43 -13.53 -44.56
CA PHE A 775 10.81 -12.25 -43.96
C PHE A 775 10.76 -11.09 -44.98
N ASN A 776 11.21 -11.31 -46.21
CA ASN A 776 11.23 -10.26 -47.23
C ASN A 776 9.81 -9.88 -47.69
N GLU A 777 8.91 -10.84 -47.86
CA GLU A 777 7.49 -10.56 -48.16
C GLU A 777 6.83 -9.76 -47.03
N PHE A 778 7.09 -10.14 -45.77
CA PHE A 778 6.57 -9.43 -44.60
C PHE A 778 7.08 -7.99 -44.51
N TRP A 779 8.39 -7.78 -44.69
CA TRP A 779 9.00 -6.46 -44.63
C TRP A 779 8.53 -5.55 -45.78
N VAL A 780 8.48 -6.06 -47.01
CA VAL A 780 8.00 -5.29 -48.19
C VAL A 780 6.53 -4.90 -48.01
N ALA A 781 5.70 -5.82 -47.51
CA ALA A 781 4.28 -5.52 -47.25
C ALA A 781 4.11 -4.46 -46.15
N TYR A 782 4.91 -4.51 -45.08
CA TYR A 782 4.90 -3.47 -44.04
C TYR A 782 5.30 -2.10 -44.59
N GLU A 783 6.37 -2.03 -45.36
CA GLU A 783 6.87 -0.76 -45.91
C GLU A 783 5.92 -0.16 -46.96
N ALA A 784 5.22 -1.00 -47.72
CA ALA A 784 4.22 -0.59 -48.70
C ALA A 784 2.84 -0.29 -48.09
N GLY A 785 2.59 -0.62 -46.82
CA GLY A 785 1.26 -0.53 -46.21
C GLY A 785 0.27 -1.56 -46.76
N THR A 786 0.74 -2.75 -47.16
CA THR A 786 -0.08 -3.83 -47.75
C THR A 786 -0.14 -5.10 -46.88
N LEU A 787 0.08 -4.95 -45.57
CA LEU A 787 -0.07 -6.05 -44.60
C LEU A 787 -1.48 -6.67 -44.59
N PRO A 788 -2.59 -5.92 -44.77
CA PRO A 788 -3.91 -6.52 -44.87
C PRO A 788 -4.07 -7.44 -46.09
N GLU A 789 -3.51 -7.05 -47.24
CA GLU A 789 -3.51 -7.85 -48.47
C GLU A 789 -2.67 -9.11 -48.29
N LEU A 790 -1.52 -8.99 -47.60
CA LEU A 790 -0.70 -10.14 -47.24
C LEU A 790 -1.47 -11.12 -46.34
N LEU A 791 -2.16 -10.62 -45.30
CA LEU A 791 -3.00 -11.46 -44.45
C LEU A 791 -4.16 -12.12 -45.23
N HIS A 792 -4.74 -11.41 -46.20
CA HIS A 792 -5.75 -11.95 -47.11
C HIS A 792 -5.19 -13.09 -47.98
N GLN A 793 -4.00 -12.90 -48.57
CA GLN A 793 -3.32 -13.89 -49.38
C GLN A 793 -3.06 -15.21 -48.64
N TYR A 794 -2.77 -15.14 -47.33
CA TYR A 794 -2.54 -16.32 -46.48
C TYR A 794 -3.82 -16.84 -45.80
N GLY A 795 -5.01 -16.42 -46.25
CA GLY A 795 -6.30 -16.95 -45.82
C GLY A 795 -6.76 -16.48 -44.44
N MET A 796 -6.31 -15.32 -43.98
CA MET A 796 -6.60 -14.77 -42.65
C MET A 796 -7.63 -13.63 -42.66
N SER A 797 -8.36 -13.46 -43.75
CA SER A 797 -9.27 -12.32 -43.98
C SER A 797 -10.41 -12.25 -42.97
N HIS A 798 -10.96 -13.41 -42.58
CA HIS A 798 -12.07 -13.48 -41.61
C HIS A 798 -11.65 -13.09 -40.19
N SER A 799 -10.34 -12.98 -39.93
CA SER A 799 -9.80 -12.61 -38.62
C SER A 799 -9.57 -11.10 -38.48
N LEU A 800 -9.62 -10.35 -39.59
CA LEU A 800 -9.64 -8.90 -39.60
C LEU A 800 -11.09 -8.46 -39.43
N HIS A 801 -11.52 -8.25 -38.18
CA HIS A 801 -12.86 -7.75 -37.92
C HIS A 801 -13.03 -6.34 -38.51
N ASP A 802 -14.05 -6.13 -39.34
CA ASP A 802 -14.33 -4.82 -39.96
C ASP A 802 -14.54 -3.70 -38.92
N ASP A 803 -14.97 -4.02 -37.70
CA ASP A 803 -15.27 -3.02 -36.66
C ASP A 803 -14.05 -2.58 -35.82
N SER A 804 -12.87 -3.20 -35.98
CA SER A 804 -11.71 -2.87 -35.12
C SER A 804 -10.85 -1.72 -35.64
N GLY A 805 -10.98 -1.33 -36.91
CA GLY A 805 -10.10 -0.34 -37.55
C GLY A 805 -8.68 -0.87 -37.86
N LEU A 806 -8.43 -2.16 -37.65
CA LEU A 806 -7.10 -2.79 -37.86
C LEU A 806 -6.68 -2.76 -39.32
N ARG A 807 -7.62 -2.95 -40.25
CA ARG A 807 -7.34 -2.94 -41.69
C ARG A 807 -6.85 -1.57 -42.12
N GLU A 808 -7.60 -0.53 -41.77
CA GLU A 808 -7.28 0.87 -42.04
C GLU A 808 -5.94 1.26 -41.40
N PHE A 809 -5.68 0.79 -40.18
CA PHE A 809 -4.43 1.06 -39.48
C PHE A 809 -3.21 0.49 -40.22
N LEU A 810 -3.30 -0.77 -40.65
CA LEU A 810 -2.21 -1.49 -41.33
C LEU A 810 -2.06 -1.12 -42.81
N SER A 811 -3.07 -0.47 -43.41
CA SER A 811 -3.00 0.07 -44.77
C SER A 811 -2.18 1.37 -44.88
N VAL A 812 -1.83 2.01 -43.75
CA VAL A 812 -0.99 3.21 -43.75
C VAL A 812 0.49 2.82 -43.60
N PRO A 813 1.35 3.14 -44.58
CA PRO A 813 2.77 2.80 -44.53
C PRO A 813 3.50 3.59 -43.43
N PRO A 814 4.61 3.05 -42.88
CA PRO A 814 5.30 3.63 -41.72
C PRO A 814 5.89 5.03 -41.97
N ASN A 815 6.24 5.35 -43.22
CA ASN A 815 6.71 6.69 -43.61
C ASN A 815 5.58 7.75 -43.62
N GLN A 816 4.32 7.32 -43.56
CA GLN A 816 3.12 8.15 -43.50
C GLN A 816 2.38 7.97 -42.17
N ASP A 817 3.08 7.55 -41.11
CA ASP A 817 2.57 7.38 -39.75
C ASP A 817 1.70 8.56 -39.24
N ALA A 818 1.98 9.78 -39.72
CA ALA A 818 1.24 11.00 -39.37
C ALA A 818 -0.18 11.06 -39.96
N LEU A 819 -0.51 10.24 -40.96
CA LEU A 819 -1.85 10.11 -41.52
C LEU A 819 -2.76 9.22 -40.67
N ARG A 820 -2.21 8.47 -39.70
CA ARG A 820 -3.02 7.63 -38.82
C ARG A 820 -3.83 8.53 -37.86
N PRO A 821 -5.13 8.22 -37.65
CA PRO A 821 -5.96 8.91 -36.67
C PRO A 821 -5.29 9.01 -35.29
N SER A 822 -5.29 10.21 -34.71
CA SER A 822 -4.66 10.47 -33.41
C SER A 822 -5.29 9.66 -32.27
N VAL A 823 -6.52 9.17 -32.45
CA VAL A 823 -7.22 8.30 -31.48
C VAL A 823 -6.44 7.01 -31.20
N TRP A 824 -5.66 6.50 -32.14
CA TRP A 824 -4.86 5.29 -31.91
C TRP A 824 -3.70 5.55 -30.95
N ARG A 825 -3.11 6.74 -31.01
CA ARG A 825 -2.12 7.18 -30.01
C ARG A 825 -2.76 7.49 -28.67
N LEU A 826 -4.01 7.95 -28.67
CA LEU A 826 -4.79 8.01 -27.43
C LEU A 826 -4.99 6.60 -26.85
N LYS A 827 -5.37 5.59 -27.63
CA LYS A 827 -5.45 4.21 -27.13
C LYS A 827 -4.11 3.70 -26.60
N HIS A 828 -3.00 4.05 -27.24
CA HIS A 828 -1.66 3.75 -26.73
C HIS A 828 -1.42 4.40 -25.35
N PHE A 829 -1.83 5.66 -25.14
CA PHE A 829 -1.78 6.30 -23.81
C PHE A 829 -2.56 5.52 -22.73
N PHE A 830 -3.65 4.85 -23.11
CA PHE A 830 -4.46 4.04 -22.19
C PHE A 830 -3.86 2.67 -21.90
N ALA A 831 -3.12 2.10 -22.87
CA ALA A 831 -2.39 0.85 -22.70
C ALA A 831 -1.13 0.99 -21.84
N LEU A 832 -0.58 2.21 -21.73
CA LEU A 832 0.51 2.50 -20.80
C LEU A 832 0.03 2.50 -19.34
N GLU A 833 0.94 2.14 -18.44
CA GLU A 833 0.69 2.29 -17.01
C GLU A 833 0.31 3.75 -16.71
N PRO A 834 -0.68 4.01 -15.83
CA PRO A 834 -1.16 5.37 -15.57
C PRO A 834 -0.07 6.38 -15.18
N ASN A 835 1.05 5.88 -14.65
CA ASN A 835 2.20 6.65 -14.17
C ASN A 835 3.39 6.65 -15.15
N THR A 836 3.26 6.08 -16.35
CA THR A 836 4.35 6.10 -17.34
C THR A 836 4.65 7.55 -17.76
N PRO A 837 5.90 8.03 -17.60
CA PRO A 837 6.27 9.38 -18.01
C PRO A 837 6.15 9.53 -19.53
N LEU A 838 5.25 10.39 -19.99
CA LEU A 838 5.03 10.64 -21.42
C LEU A 838 6.18 11.43 -22.07
N SER A 839 7.14 11.92 -21.30
CA SER A 839 8.35 12.59 -21.81
C SER A 839 9.17 11.70 -22.75
N ASN A 840 9.08 10.38 -22.58
CA ASN A 840 9.72 9.41 -23.46
C ASN A 840 8.89 9.11 -24.72
N PHE A 841 7.66 9.61 -24.81
CA PHE A 841 6.66 9.28 -25.84
C PHE A 841 5.97 10.54 -26.43
N PRO A 842 6.70 11.42 -27.14
CA PRO A 842 6.17 12.71 -27.61
C PRO A 842 4.95 12.58 -28.55
N LYS A 843 4.89 11.52 -29.36
CA LYS A 843 3.74 11.24 -30.24
C LYS A 843 2.48 10.86 -29.44
N ILE A 844 2.64 10.19 -28.30
CA ILE A 844 1.53 9.81 -27.41
C ILE A 844 1.03 11.04 -26.66
N GLU A 845 1.96 11.86 -26.17
CA GLU A 845 1.62 13.12 -25.49
C GLU A 845 0.84 14.08 -26.40
N ALA A 846 1.32 14.30 -27.63
CA ALA A 846 0.64 15.18 -28.59
C ALA A 846 -0.80 14.74 -28.87
N ALA A 847 -1.01 13.44 -29.11
CA ALA A 847 -2.34 12.90 -29.32
C ALA A 847 -3.22 13.02 -28.07
N ALA A 848 -2.69 12.72 -26.87
CA ALA A 848 -3.45 12.86 -25.64
C ALA A 848 -3.96 14.31 -25.44
N GLN A 849 -3.15 15.31 -25.77
CA GLN A 849 -3.54 16.71 -25.70
C GLN A 849 -4.70 17.07 -26.64
N GLU A 850 -4.76 16.50 -27.86
CA GLU A 850 -5.87 16.70 -28.79
C GLU A 850 -7.23 16.22 -28.25
N TYR A 851 -7.23 15.26 -27.33
CA TYR A 851 -8.44 14.73 -26.68
C TYR A 851 -8.70 15.36 -25.30
N GLY A 852 -8.00 16.44 -24.97
CA GLY A 852 -8.22 17.20 -23.75
C GLY A 852 -7.32 16.80 -22.58
N PHE A 853 -6.36 15.88 -22.75
CA PHE A 853 -5.35 15.61 -21.72
C PHE A 853 -4.24 16.66 -21.75
N THR A 854 -4.57 17.90 -21.41
CA THR A 854 -3.60 18.99 -21.34
C THR A 854 -2.79 18.94 -20.04
N PRO A 855 -1.54 19.44 -20.01
CA PRO A 855 -0.75 19.53 -18.78
C PRO A 855 -1.41 20.37 -17.68
N GLN A 856 -2.34 21.26 -18.04
CA GLN A 856 -3.04 22.15 -17.11
C GLN A 856 -4.33 21.57 -16.52
N LEU A 857 -4.77 20.36 -16.94
CA LEU A 857 -5.92 19.69 -16.33
C LEU A 857 -5.61 19.31 -14.88
N ASP A 858 -6.56 19.54 -13.97
CA ASP A 858 -6.46 19.04 -12.61
C ASP A 858 -6.58 17.50 -12.56
N ALA A 859 -6.00 16.88 -11.53
CA ALA A 859 -5.92 15.42 -11.41
C ALA A 859 -7.30 14.74 -11.37
N ARG A 860 -8.31 15.38 -10.76
CA ARG A 860 -9.68 14.86 -10.68
C ARG A 860 -10.31 14.83 -12.07
N THR A 861 -10.25 15.93 -12.80
CA THR A 861 -10.77 15.99 -14.17
C THR A 861 -9.99 15.07 -15.11
N ARG A 862 -8.68 14.89 -14.93
CA ARG A 862 -7.87 13.95 -15.72
C ARG A 862 -8.28 12.50 -15.47
N LEU A 863 -8.53 12.12 -14.22
CA LEU A 863 -9.03 10.79 -13.87
C LEU A 863 -10.45 10.56 -14.41
N ALA A 864 -11.33 11.56 -14.24
CA ALA A 864 -12.68 11.53 -14.79
C ALA A 864 -12.65 11.43 -16.33
N LEU A 865 -11.71 12.12 -16.99
CA LEU A 865 -11.52 12.05 -18.45
C LEU A 865 -10.98 10.69 -18.89
N ARG A 866 -10.08 10.06 -18.11
CA ARG A 866 -9.61 8.68 -18.36
C ARG A 866 -10.77 7.69 -18.20
N GLN A 867 -11.56 7.79 -17.12
CA GLN A 867 -12.76 6.95 -16.94
C GLN A 867 -13.78 7.16 -18.07
N PHE A 868 -14.00 8.40 -18.47
CA PHE A 868 -14.89 8.78 -19.56
C PHE A 868 -14.49 8.12 -20.89
N TYR A 869 -13.25 8.28 -21.35
CA TYR A 869 -12.81 7.67 -22.60
C TYR A 869 -12.72 6.15 -22.51
N GLY A 870 -12.40 5.59 -21.32
CA GLY A 870 -12.48 4.15 -21.08
C GLY A 870 -13.89 3.60 -21.34
N GLN A 871 -14.91 4.21 -20.70
CA GLN A 871 -16.31 3.85 -20.91
C GLN A 871 -16.80 4.10 -22.34
N LEU A 872 -16.27 5.14 -22.99
CA LEU A 872 -16.62 5.46 -24.37
C LEU A 872 -16.07 4.38 -25.32
N PHE A 873 -14.80 3.99 -25.19
CA PHE A 873 -14.18 2.98 -26.04
C PHE A 873 -14.74 1.56 -25.86
N GLU A 874 -15.40 1.26 -24.72
CA GLU A 874 -16.15 0.03 -24.54
C GLU A 874 -17.43 -0.03 -25.39
N LYS A 875 -18.00 1.12 -25.76
CA LYS A 875 -19.32 1.23 -26.41
C LYS A 875 -19.27 1.63 -27.88
N VAL A 876 -18.27 2.41 -28.29
CA VAL A 876 -18.22 2.99 -29.64
C VAL A 876 -16.88 2.73 -30.33
N ASN A 877 -16.89 2.73 -31.67
CA ASN A 877 -15.68 2.56 -32.46
C ASN A 877 -14.74 3.79 -32.30
N PRO A 878 -13.45 3.62 -31.95
CA PRO A 878 -12.50 4.72 -31.80
C PRO A 878 -12.40 5.66 -33.02
N LEU A 879 -12.59 5.16 -34.25
CA LEU A 879 -12.57 5.99 -35.45
C LEU A 879 -13.72 7.01 -35.47
N THR A 880 -14.91 6.61 -35.01
CA THR A 880 -16.05 7.54 -34.89
C THR A 880 -15.82 8.63 -33.83
N VAL A 881 -15.02 8.31 -32.80
CA VAL A 881 -14.60 9.30 -31.78
C VAL A 881 -13.63 10.31 -32.40
N HIS A 882 -12.72 9.86 -33.27
CA HIS A 882 -11.82 10.74 -34.01
C HIS A 882 -12.58 11.67 -34.96
N GLU A 883 -13.51 11.13 -35.75
CA GLU A 883 -14.36 11.92 -36.65
C GLU A 883 -15.18 12.96 -35.89
N ALA A 884 -15.82 12.57 -34.77
CA ALA A 884 -16.58 13.49 -33.94
C ALA A 884 -15.70 14.59 -33.33
N LYS A 885 -14.44 14.29 -33.01
CA LYS A 885 -13.45 15.28 -32.54
C LYS A 885 -13.08 16.25 -33.65
N ASP A 886 -12.76 15.76 -34.85
CA ASP A 886 -12.37 16.61 -35.98
C ASP A 886 -13.53 17.48 -36.50
N CYS A 887 -14.77 17.03 -36.35
CA CYS A 887 -15.97 17.82 -36.63
C CYS A 887 -16.37 18.78 -35.49
N GLY A 888 -15.67 18.79 -34.34
CA GLY A 888 -16.03 19.60 -33.18
C GLY A 888 -17.32 19.18 -32.47
N THR A 889 -17.81 17.96 -32.73
CA THR A 889 -19.07 17.41 -32.20
C THR A 889 -18.87 16.33 -31.13
N LEU A 890 -17.64 16.17 -30.62
CA LEU A 890 -17.27 15.09 -29.69
C LEU A 890 -18.14 15.04 -28.42
N LEU A 891 -18.47 16.20 -27.84
CA LEU A 891 -19.35 16.25 -26.66
C LEU A 891 -20.77 15.76 -26.97
N GLN A 892 -21.36 16.21 -28.08
CA GLN A 892 -22.70 15.82 -28.49
C GLN A 892 -22.77 14.32 -28.81
N TYR A 893 -21.71 13.80 -29.45
CA TYR A 893 -21.58 12.38 -29.72
C TYR A 893 -21.47 11.55 -28.43
N ALA A 894 -20.68 12.02 -27.46
CA ALA A 894 -20.54 11.36 -26.18
C ALA A 894 -21.83 11.37 -25.35
N GLU A 895 -22.57 12.48 -25.33
CA GLU A 895 -23.87 12.61 -24.65
C GLU A 895 -24.94 11.68 -25.24
N SER A 896 -24.81 11.31 -26.52
CA SER A 896 -25.73 10.36 -27.17
C SER A 896 -25.43 8.89 -26.84
N ASN A 897 -24.22 8.58 -26.37
CA ASN A 897 -23.75 7.20 -26.12
C ASN A 897 -23.54 6.87 -24.62
N LEU A 898 -23.39 7.89 -23.77
CA LEU A 898 -23.16 7.74 -22.33
C LEU A 898 -24.30 8.37 -21.51
N THR A 899 -24.79 7.65 -20.51
CA THR A 899 -25.90 8.07 -19.64
C THR A 899 -25.49 9.13 -18.61
N THR A 900 -24.22 9.16 -18.22
CA THR A 900 -23.68 10.07 -17.21
C THR A 900 -22.28 10.52 -17.62
N ILE A 901 -22.06 11.83 -17.66
CA ILE A 901 -20.75 12.45 -17.93
C ILE A 901 -20.48 13.43 -16.78
N ASP A 902 -19.26 13.46 -16.26
CA ASP A 902 -18.84 14.40 -15.22
C ASP A 902 -18.80 15.84 -15.75
N ASP A 903 -19.17 16.82 -14.94
CA ASP A 903 -19.24 18.23 -15.36
C ASP A 903 -17.87 18.82 -15.71
N GLY A 904 -16.80 18.36 -15.06
CA GLY A 904 -15.43 18.72 -15.41
C GLY A 904 -15.05 18.22 -16.81
N VAL A 905 -15.45 16.98 -17.14
CA VAL A 905 -15.25 16.39 -18.47
C VAL A 905 -16.04 17.17 -19.53
N ARG A 906 -17.31 17.53 -19.26
CA ARG A 906 -18.10 18.37 -20.19
C ARG A 906 -17.40 19.70 -20.48
N HIS A 907 -16.85 20.35 -19.45
CA HIS A 907 -16.15 21.62 -19.62
C HIS A 907 -14.90 21.48 -20.49
N VAL A 908 -14.13 20.39 -20.33
CA VAL A 908 -12.96 20.10 -21.16
C VAL A 908 -13.36 19.87 -22.61
N LEU A 909 -14.36 19.02 -22.87
CA LEU A 909 -14.79 18.70 -24.22
C LEU A 909 -15.38 19.91 -24.97
N ARG A 910 -16.05 20.85 -24.28
CA ARG A 910 -16.50 22.12 -24.88
C ARG A 910 -15.37 23.02 -25.34
N ARG A 911 -14.19 22.92 -24.73
CA ARG A 911 -13.01 23.73 -25.05
C ARG A 911 -12.16 23.14 -26.18
N LEU A 912 -12.49 21.94 -26.66
CA LEU A 912 -11.83 21.28 -27.80
C LEU A 912 -12.40 21.71 -29.15
N VAL A 913 -13.53 22.44 -29.16
CA VAL A 913 -14.27 22.89 -30.35
C VAL A 913 -13.75 24.22 -30.86
#